data_AF-A0AAV5UEN5-F1
#
_entry.id   AF-A0AAV5UEN5-F1
#
_cell.length_a   1.000
_cell.length_b   1.000
_cell.length_c   1.000
_cell.angle_alpha   90.00
_cell.angle_beta   90.00
_cell.angle_gamma   90.00
#
_symmetry.space_group_name_H-M   'P 1'
#
loop_
_entity.id
_entity.type
_entity.pdbx_description
1 polymer ?
#
loop_
_entity_poly.entity_id
_entity_poly.type
_entity_poly.pdbx_seq_one_letter_code
_entity_poly.pdbx_strand_id
1 'polypeptide(L)'
;MAYCDYAGAALPSAVQLDAIHTRLSAFPLANPHSRHAVSGNTAALVESARARIYKHLHTTPDEYDLVFTSNTTHSIHVIAENFVFPDKERPSGDPLMVYTLGDCRGPSYVYLLDSHTSVVGAREIVRDKIDSVCCLDDLPEDWEKEGKPTDSIRSLFVMTAMSNFCGRKYPLSAVHEAQKRGFSVVLDAASLVSSSPLRLDICQPHFVVFSFYKMFGYPTGLAALLIHRSARGLLHKRSFAGGTVTAYLPQQLYHADKDIYHRRFEEGTPNYYAMAALREGFEELDRCGGIDAIHSHCDSIVRAAREMLRGQKHANGRPLCVLYEHEENPSSDTKGPTIAFNLMRHDGSTVGFIEVEKMADLFGIHLRMGCFCNAGACQKYLKLSNEDLKANFESGKRCGDLVDLIDGRPVGAVRLSFGKDSTMQDIALISSMLSCCFIGGATPTTRPPSIPLESPVRARVDSLHVYPVKSCRGLRVDSWSLSSSGLSFDRHFSIVSSDVTLTQKRVPRLCRIVPKIDLASSTLLLCSEDEMEGEGHGIQIPLASSSEGRIGSTASNIVCTSNIQSRDVGSPSVSAWLSEQLDFPSCVIRRVEGGKATSSPSRSFSNDSPYLLVSYSSAAVISSSIGMKVDEYIRRFRPNIVVSGLPPFIEDDAEEVDIDGYLFEVVNKCVRCEMICIDQSTGDKDPSALLALRESRKGEGITFGIYLRERDARSETIRTIGNGSSVILSRNSRCRLT
;
A
#
# COMPACT_ATOMS: atom_id res chain seq x y z
N MET A 1 6.50 -2.53 17.74
CA MET A 1 5.99 -2.07 16.43
C MET A 1 5.59 -0.62 16.59
N ALA A 2 6.03 0.26 15.69
CA ALA A 2 5.56 1.65 15.60
C ALA A 2 4.72 1.81 14.33
N TYR A 3 3.44 2.17 14.47
CA TYR A 3 2.55 2.38 13.33
C TYR A 3 2.43 3.87 13.00
N CYS A 4 2.98 4.29 11.87
CA CYS A 4 3.08 5.70 11.47
C CYS A 4 2.34 6.00 10.14
N ASP A 5 1.34 5.19 9.77
CA ASP A 5 0.47 5.41 8.60
C ASP A 5 -0.97 5.80 8.99
N TYR A 6 -1.13 6.55 10.08
CA TYR A 6 -2.45 6.95 10.59
C TYR A 6 -3.26 7.78 9.60
N ALA A 7 -2.61 8.66 8.82
CA ALA A 7 -3.29 9.44 7.78
C ALA A 7 -3.73 8.59 6.59
N GLY A 8 -3.15 7.39 6.42
CA GLY A 8 -3.58 6.38 5.45
C GLY A 8 -4.83 5.65 5.95
N ALA A 9 -4.73 5.08 7.15
CA ALA A 9 -5.82 4.45 7.89
C ALA A 9 -5.48 4.40 9.39
N ALA A 10 -6.44 4.66 10.27
CA ALA A 10 -6.28 4.36 11.69
C ALA A 10 -6.39 2.84 11.93
N LEU A 11 -5.91 2.36 13.08
CA LEU A 11 -6.10 0.98 13.51
C LEU A 11 -7.28 0.90 14.50
N PRO A 12 -8.21 -0.06 14.35
CA PRO A 12 -9.24 -0.28 15.35
C PRO A 12 -8.61 -0.91 16.60
N SER A 13 -9.12 -0.55 17.78
CA SER A 13 -8.68 -1.20 19.03
C SER A 13 -9.35 -2.57 19.19
N ALA A 14 -8.72 -3.49 19.92
CA ALA A 14 -9.35 -4.76 20.28
C ALA A 14 -10.67 -4.54 21.04
N VAL A 15 -10.67 -3.57 21.97
CA VAL A 15 -11.86 -3.16 22.73
C VAL A 15 -13.00 -2.71 21.82
N GLN A 16 -12.71 -1.91 20.80
CA GLN A 16 -13.69 -1.48 19.80
C GLN A 16 -14.26 -2.68 19.04
N LEU A 17 -13.41 -3.60 18.57
CA LEU A 17 -13.87 -4.76 17.80
C LEU A 17 -14.73 -5.71 18.65
N ASP A 18 -14.34 -5.94 19.91
CA ASP A 18 -15.11 -6.76 20.85
C ASP A 18 -16.47 -6.12 21.15
N ALA A 19 -16.51 -4.81 21.40
CA ALA A 19 -17.75 -4.07 21.63
C ALA A 19 -18.68 -4.13 20.41
N ILE A 20 -18.13 -4.00 19.20
CA ILE A 20 -18.88 -4.15 17.94
C ILE A 20 -19.44 -5.57 17.84
N HIS A 21 -18.62 -6.59 18.08
CA HIS A 21 -19.06 -7.98 18.02
C HIS A 21 -20.21 -8.24 19.00
N THR A 22 -20.08 -7.81 20.26
CA THR A 22 -21.15 -7.91 21.26
C THR A 22 -22.42 -7.19 20.80
N ARG A 23 -22.30 -5.96 20.31
CA ARG A 23 -23.45 -5.16 19.84
C ARG A 23 -24.16 -5.82 18.67
N LEU A 24 -23.41 -6.26 17.65
CA LEU A 24 -23.97 -6.85 16.44
C LEU A 24 -24.53 -8.26 16.68
N SER A 25 -24.11 -8.93 17.75
CA SER A 25 -24.60 -10.26 18.13
C SER A 25 -25.78 -10.22 19.10
N ALA A 26 -26.11 -9.05 19.67
CA ALA A 26 -27.18 -8.92 20.66
C ALA A 26 -28.58 -9.22 20.09
N PHE A 27 -28.80 -8.91 18.81
CA PHE A 27 -30.03 -9.23 18.09
C PHE A 27 -29.74 -9.27 16.58
N PRO A 28 -30.53 -10.04 15.80
CA PRO A 28 -30.37 -10.05 14.35
C PRO A 28 -30.58 -8.66 13.76
N LEU A 29 -29.84 -8.32 12.71
CA LEU A 29 -30.09 -7.15 11.87
C LEU A 29 -30.66 -7.59 10.53
N ALA A 30 -31.42 -6.71 9.89
CA ALA A 30 -32.07 -6.99 8.62
C ALA A 30 -32.16 -5.72 7.78
N ASN A 31 -32.57 -5.87 6.52
CA ASN A 31 -32.74 -4.72 5.63
C ASN A 31 -33.68 -3.67 6.28
N PRO A 32 -33.21 -2.42 6.52
CA PRO A 32 -33.98 -1.39 7.21
C PRO A 32 -35.19 -0.87 6.42
N HIS A 33 -35.37 -1.31 5.17
CA HIS A 33 -36.54 -0.98 4.34
C HIS A 33 -37.71 -1.97 4.52
N SER A 34 -37.51 -3.06 5.25
CA SER A 34 -38.58 -4.00 5.61
C SER A 34 -39.46 -3.45 6.75
N ARG A 35 -40.65 -4.01 6.96
CA ARG A 35 -41.63 -3.53 7.95
C ARG A 35 -41.70 -4.34 9.26
N HIS A 36 -40.91 -5.40 9.40
CA HIS A 36 -40.91 -6.24 10.62
C HIS A 36 -40.03 -5.66 11.73
N ALA A 37 -40.24 -6.09 12.98
CA ALA A 37 -39.56 -5.55 14.17
C ALA A 37 -38.01 -5.51 14.06
N VAL A 38 -37.41 -6.56 13.50
CA VAL A 38 -35.94 -6.64 13.28
C VAL A 38 -35.41 -5.52 12.37
N SER A 39 -36.20 -5.13 11.36
CA SER A 39 -35.88 -3.99 10.49
C SER A 39 -35.97 -2.67 11.26
N GLY A 40 -36.99 -2.53 12.13
CA GLY A 40 -37.13 -1.39 13.02
C GLY A 40 -35.92 -1.20 13.95
N ASN A 41 -35.42 -2.30 14.53
CA ASN A 41 -34.19 -2.26 15.35
C ASN A 41 -32.97 -1.81 14.54
N THR A 42 -32.84 -2.31 13.31
CA THR A 42 -31.75 -1.92 12.40
C THR A 42 -31.83 -0.43 12.05
N ALA A 43 -33.02 0.07 11.71
CA ALA A 43 -33.25 1.48 11.45
C ALA A 43 -32.90 2.36 12.66
N ALA A 44 -33.29 1.96 13.87
CA ALA A 44 -32.96 2.68 15.10
C ALA A 44 -31.44 2.77 15.35
N LEU A 45 -30.70 1.69 15.06
CA LEU A 45 -29.24 1.70 15.15
C LEU A 45 -28.59 2.66 14.14
N VAL A 46 -29.08 2.68 12.90
CA VAL A 46 -28.59 3.60 11.86
C VAL A 46 -28.87 5.06 12.25
N GLU A 47 -30.07 5.38 12.73
CA GLU A 47 -30.38 6.74 13.20
C GLU A 47 -29.58 7.11 14.46
N SER A 48 -29.32 6.16 15.36
CA SER A 48 -28.41 6.38 16.50
C SER A 48 -26.98 6.71 16.03
N ALA A 49 -26.51 6.10 14.95
CA ALA A 49 -25.21 6.42 14.38
C ALA A 49 -25.20 7.84 13.80
N ARG A 50 -26.25 8.25 13.05
CA ARG A 50 -26.38 9.64 12.57
C ARG A 50 -26.36 10.65 13.72
N ALA A 51 -27.15 10.41 14.76
CA ALA A 51 -27.19 11.27 15.94
C ALA A 51 -25.80 11.42 16.60
N ARG A 52 -25.03 10.33 16.67
CA ARG A 52 -23.66 10.37 17.22
C ARG A 52 -22.70 11.19 16.35
N ILE A 53 -22.87 11.17 15.03
CA ILE A 53 -22.06 11.96 14.08
C ILE A 53 -22.40 13.45 14.20
N TYR A 54 -23.68 13.81 14.23
CA TYR A 54 -24.11 15.19 14.43
C TYR A 54 -23.56 15.78 15.74
N LYS A 55 -23.62 15.01 16.83
CA LYS A 55 -23.02 15.39 18.11
C LYS A 55 -21.51 15.63 18.00
N HIS A 56 -20.79 14.77 17.30
CA HIS A 56 -19.34 14.89 17.12
C HIS A 56 -18.95 16.16 16.35
N LEU A 57 -19.74 16.54 15.35
CA LEU A 57 -19.48 17.66 14.46
C LEU A 57 -20.10 18.98 14.95
N HIS A 58 -20.72 18.99 16.12
CA HIS A 58 -21.43 20.14 16.67
C HIS A 58 -22.50 20.70 15.73
N THR A 59 -23.37 19.83 15.23
CA THR A 59 -24.50 20.22 14.37
C THR A 59 -25.75 19.37 14.65
N THR A 60 -26.81 19.59 13.89
CA THR A 60 -28.12 18.95 14.04
C THR A 60 -28.70 18.52 12.69
N PRO A 61 -29.68 17.59 12.67
CA PRO A 61 -30.45 17.28 11.45
C PRO A 61 -31.26 18.48 10.93
N ASP A 62 -31.41 19.55 11.72
CA ASP A 62 -32.06 20.79 11.30
C ASP A 62 -31.13 21.73 10.53
N GLU A 63 -29.83 21.45 10.51
CA GLU A 63 -28.82 22.21 9.77
C GLU A 63 -28.26 21.42 8.58
N TYR A 64 -27.99 20.12 8.77
CA TYR A 64 -27.40 19.26 7.75
C TYR A 64 -28.17 17.95 7.56
N ASP A 65 -28.24 17.53 6.30
CA ASP A 65 -28.57 16.16 5.94
C ASP A 65 -27.30 15.31 5.87
N LEU A 66 -27.24 14.24 6.64
CA LEU A 66 -26.16 13.26 6.57
C LEU A 66 -26.55 12.12 5.63
N VAL A 67 -25.74 11.89 4.59
CA VAL A 67 -25.84 10.77 3.64
C VAL A 67 -24.67 9.82 3.90
N PHE A 68 -24.95 8.53 4.10
CA PHE A 68 -23.89 7.52 4.14
C PHE A 68 -23.45 7.14 2.73
N THR A 69 -22.14 7.13 2.51
CA THR A 69 -21.51 6.74 1.24
C THR A 69 -20.41 5.70 1.51
N SER A 70 -19.85 5.09 0.47
CA SER A 70 -18.86 4.01 0.63
C SER A 70 -17.45 4.50 0.98
N ASN A 71 -17.11 5.74 0.64
CA ASN A 71 -15.85 6.41 1.01
C ASN A 71 -15.94 7.90 0.62
N THR A 72 -14.93 8.69 1.02
CA THR A 72 -14.87 10.15 0.72
C THR A 72 -14.89 10.41 -0.80
N THR A 73 -14.21 9.59 -1.60
CA THR A 73 -14.24 9.70 -3.08
C THR A 73 -15.66 9.58 -3.61
N HIS A 74 -16.42 8.58 -3.14
CA HIS A 74 -17.82 8.43 -3.52
C HIS A 74 -18.66 9.63 -3.08
N SER A 75 -18.43 10.19 -1.88
CA SER A 75 -19.10 11.44 -1.48
C SER A 75 -18.84 12.59 -2.45
N ILE A 76 -17.59 12.79 -2.88
CA ILE A 76 -17.21 13.84 -3.84
C ILE A 76 -17.87 13.57 -5.21
N HIS A 77 -17.90 12.32 -5.66
CA HIS A 77 -18.54 11.95 -6.92
C HIS A 77 -20.05 12.21 -6.88
N VAL A 78 -20.73 11.85 -5.79
CA VAL A 78 -22.15 12.15 -5.60
C VAL A 78 -22.41 13.66 -5.74
N ILE A 79 -21.56 14.51 -5.17
CA ILE A 79 -21.67 15.96 -5.37
C ILE A 79 -21.44 16.31 -6.84
N ALA A 80 -20.31 15.92 -7.44
CA ALA A 80 -19.92 16.28 -8.81
C ALA A 80 -20.95 15.83 -9.88
N GLU A 81 -21.53 14.64 -9.71
CA GLU A 81 -22.52 14.06 -10.61
C GLU A 81 -23.87 14.80 -10.54
N ASN A 82 -24.24 15.27 -9.35
CA ASN A 82 -25.58 15.81 -9.09
C ASN A 82 -25.61 17.33 -8.91
N PHE A 83 -24.46 18.00 -8.83
CA PHE A 83 -24.39 19.45 -8.70
C PHE A 83 -24.95 20.14 -9.94
N VAL A 84 -25.84 21.11 -9.70
CA VAL A 84 -26.51 21.91 -10.73
C VAL A 84 -25.68 23.17 -10.99
N PHE A 85 -24.91 23.11 -12.07
CA PHE A 85 -24.24 24.29 -12.62
C PHE A 85 -25.25 25.13 -13.43
N PRO A 86 -25.10 26.46 -13.46
CA PRO A 86 -25.72 27.33 -14.45
C PRO A 86 -25.42 26.88 -15.88
N ASP A 87 -26.17 27.40 -16.84
CA ASP A 87 -25.88 27.16 -18.25
C ASP A 87 -24.45 27.63 -18.56
N LYS A 88 -23.70 26.73 -19.21
CA LYS A 88 -22.32 26.96 -19.60
C LYS A 88 -22.29 27.75 -20.92
N GLU A 89 -21.39 28.71 -21.03
CA GLU A 89 -21.31 29.61 -22.18
C GLU A 89 -19.96 29.55 -22.91
N ARG A 90 -19.09 28.56 -22.61
CA ARG A 90 -17.72 28.48 -23.14
C ARG A 90 -17.68 28.57 -24.67
N PRO A 91 -17.07 29.64 -25.22
CA PRO A 91 -16.83 29.77 -26.66
C PRO A 91 -15.94 28.65 -27.21
N SER A 92 -16.07 28.37 -28.51
CA SER A 92 -15.17 27.44 -29.20
C SER A 92 -13.75 28.00 -29.22
N GLY A 93 -12.79 27.27 -28.64
CA GLY A 93 -11.37 27.66 -28.61
C GLY A 93 -10.86 28.14 -27.24
N ASP A 94 -11.74 28.50 -26.30
CA ASP A 94 -11.32 28.90 -24.95
C ASP A 94 -10.77 27.69 -24.16
N PRO A 95 -9.67 27.86 -23.40
CA PRO A 95 -9.10 26.79 -22.61
C PRO A 95 -10.04 26.43 -21.45
N LEU A 96 -10.28 25.14 -21.25
CA LEU A 96 -11.02 24.65 -20.08
C LEU A 96 -10.21 24.81 -18.78
N MET A 97 -8.90 24.61 -18.84
CA MET A 97 -8.03 24.68 -17.67
C MET A 97 -7.46 26.09 -17.51
N VAL A 98 -7.65 26.67 -16.32
CA VAL A 98 -7.08 27.95 -15.90
C VAL A 98 -6.35 27.79 -14.56
N TYR A 99 -5.53 28.77 -14.19
CA TYR A 99 -4.65 28.69 -13.01
C TYR A 99 -4.83 29.83 -12.01
N THR A 100 -5.60 30.87 -12.36
CA THR A 100 -5.97 31.95 -11.45
C THR A 100 -7.48 32.07 -11.36
N LEU A 101 -7.99 32.59 -10.23
CA LEU A 101 -9.42 32.82 -10.06
C LEU A 101 -9.95 33.88 -11.04
N GLY A 102 -9.16 34.93 -11.30
CA GLY A 102 -9.53 35.99 -12.23
C GLY A 102 -9.73 35.53 -13.68
N ASP A 103 -9.10 34.42 -14.08
CA ASP A 103 -9.27 33.83 -15.41
C ASP A 103 -10.49 32.92 -15.52
N CYS A 104 -11.15 32.58 -14.40
CA CYS A 104 -12.33 31.75 -14.40
C CYS A 104 -13.50 32.47 -15.08
N ARG A 105 -14.10 31.82 -16.07
CA ARG A 105 -15.31 32.27 -16.77
C ARG A 105 -16.45 31.30 -16.49
N GLY A 106 -17.66 31.84 -16.37
CA GLY A 106 -18.88 31.06 -16.22
C GLY A 106 -18.83 30.04 -15.06
N PRO A 107 -19.72 29.03 -15.04
CA PRO A 107 -19.68 27.95 -14.06
C PRO A 107 -18.31 27.29 -14.03
N SER A 108 -17.71 27.23 -12.84
CA SER A 108 -16.33 26.75 -12.67
C SER A 108 -16.21 25.67 -11.61
N TYR A 109 -15.22 24.79 -11.79
CA TYR A 109 -14.78 23.83 -10.77
C TYR A 109 -13.38 24.20 -10.26
N VAL A 110 -13.30 24.56 -8.98
CA VAL A 110 -12.08 25.07 -8.36
C VAL A 110 -11.61 24.08 -7.28
N TYR A 111 -10.31 23.83 -7.22
CA TYR A 111 -9.69 23.01 -6.18
C TYR A 111 -8.25 23.46 -5.92
N LEU A 112 -7.65 22.97 -4.83
CA LEU A 112 -6.27 23.30 -4.46
C LEU A 112 -5.29 22.30 -5.10
N LEU A 113 -4.07 22.76 -5.40
CA LEU A 113 -2.97 21.91 -5.84
C LEU A 113 -2.67 20.80 -4.80
N ASP A 114 -2.90 21.10 -3.52
CA ASP A 114 -2.75 20.20 -2.38
C ASP A 114 -3.96 19.26 -2.17
N SER A 115 -4.88 19.18 -3.13
CA SER A 115 -6.04 18.32 -3.01
C SER A 115 -5.73 16.85 -3.31
N HIS A 116 -6.44 15.96 -2.61
CA HIS A 116 -6.38 14.52 -2.83
C HIS A 116 -6.80 14.16 -4.27
N THR A 117 -6.24 13.07 -4.83
CA THR A 117 -6.51 12.63 -6.20
C THR A 117 -8.01 12.48 -6.53
N SER A 118 -8.86 12.17 -5.54
CA SER A 118 -10.33 12.09 -5.72
C SER A 118 -10.97 13.44 -6.07
N VAL A 119 -10.45 14.54 -5.52
CA VAL A 119 -10.89 15.90 -5.85
C VAL A 119 -10.44 16.24 -7.27
N VAL A 120 -9.16 15.99 -7.59
CA VAL A 120 -8.62 16.23 -8.93
C VAL A 120 -9.38 15.42 -9.98
N GLY A 121 -9.69 14.16 -9.70
CA GLY A 121 -10.44 13.27 -10.61
C GLY A 121 -11.88 13.72 -10.87
N ALA A 122 -12.53 14.37 -9.89
CA ALA A 122 -13.90 14.85 -10.05
C ALA A 122 -14.05 15.93 -11.14
N ARG A 123 -12.95 16.61 -11.53
CA ARG A 123 -12.93 17.53 -12.68
C ARG A 123 -13.39 16.86 -13.99
N GLU A 124 -13.14 15.56 -14.14
CA GLU A 124 -13.57 14.79 -15.31
C GLU A 124 -15.09 14.61 -15.34
N ILE A 125 -15.73 14.46 -14.17
CA ILE A 125 -17.17 14.28 -14.02
C ILE A 125 -17.92 15.58 -14.35
N VAL A 126 -17.37 16.72 -13.93
CA VAL A 126 -18.01 18.04 -14.11
C VAL A 126 -17.63 18.70 -15.44
N ARG A 127 -16.61 18.21 -16.14
CA ARG A 127 -16.01 18.81 -17.36
C ARG A 127 -17.05 19.32 -18.37
N ASP A 128 -18.10 18.56 -18.62
CA ASP A 128 -19.09 18.89 -19.64
C ASP A 128 -20.18 19.87 -19.16
N LYS A 129 -20.16 20.25 -17.88
CA LYS A 129 -21.14 21.12 -17.21
C LYS A 129 -20.59 22.52 -16.88
N ILE A 130 -19.32 22.76 -17.17
CA ILE A 130 -18.59 23.95 -16.71
C ILE A 130 -17.81 24.59 -17.86
N ASP A 131 -17.49 25.86 -17.66
CA ASP A 131 -16.70 26.66 -18.58
C ASP A 131 -15.22 26.63 -18.21
N SER A 132 -14.90 26.54 -16.90
CA SER A 132 -13.52 26.59 -16.41
C SER A 132 -13.24 25.56 -15.30
N VAL A 133 -12.04 25.01 -15.31
CA VAL A 133 -11.45 24.23 -14.22
C VAL A 133 -10.23 24.98 -13.71
N CYS A 134 -10.20 25.32 -12.42
CA CYS A 134 -9.12 26.07 -11.80
C CYS A 134 -8.41 25.26 -10.73
N CYS A 135 -7.10 25.08 -10.87
CA CYS A 135 -6.24 24.49 -9.83
C CYS A 135 -5.43 25.62 -9.19
N LEU A 136 -5.73 25.95 -7.94
CA LEU A 136 -5.04 27.00 -7.21
C LEU A 136 -3.83 26.46 -6.48
N ASP A 137 -2.67 27.11 -6.62
CA ASP A 137 -1.45 26.74 -5.91
C ASP A 137 -1.58 26.85 -4.38
N ASP A 138 -2.40 27.80 -3.93
CA ASP A 138 -2.73 28.05 -2.53
C ASP A 138 -4.07 28.82 -2.41
N LEU A 139 -4.56 29.02 -1.18
CA LEU A 139 -5.67 29.92 -0.96
C LEU A 139 -5.26 31.38 -1.26
N PRO A 140 -6.17 32.20 -1.82
CA PRO A 140 -5.90 33.63 -1.99
C PRO A 140 -5.58 34.33 -0.67
N GLU A 141 -4.49 35.10 -0.64
CA GLU A 141 -4.17 35.99 0.49
C GLU A 141 -5.20 37.12 0.60
N ASP A 142 -5.49 37.74 -0.56
CA ASP A 142 -6.47 38.80 -0.71
C ASP A 142 -7.52 38.38 -1.74
N TRP A 143 -8.38 37.55 -1.22
CA TRP A 143 -9.69 37.20 -1.74
C TRP A 143 -10.39 38.40 -2.46
N GLU A 144 -10.31 39.67 -2.03
CA GLU A 144 -10.96 40.81 -2.73
C GLU A 144 -10.28 41.20 -4.05
N LYS A 145 -8.96 41.02 -4.15
CA LYS A 145 -8.16 41.39 -5.32
C LYS A 145 -8.19 40.37 -6.46
N GLU A 146 -8.57 39.12 -6.17
CA GLU A 146 -8.72 38.04 -7.16
C GLU A 146 -9.92 38.26 -8.12
N GLY A 147 -10.59 39.41 -8.05
CA GLY A 147 -11.76 39.75 -8.84
C GLY A 147 -13.05 39.27 -8.17
N LYS A 148 -14.13 40.04 -8.34
CA LYS A 148 -15.48 39.53 -8.03
C LYS A 148 -15.86 38.57 -9.15
N PRO A 149 -16.30 37.33 -8.86
CA PRO A 149 -17.20 36.64 -9.77
C PRO A 149 -18.44 37.53 -9.86
N THR A 150 -18.56 38.28 -10.95
CA THR A 150 -19.72 39.15 -11.21
C THR A 150 -20.99 38.28 -11.21
N ASP A 151 -22.01 38.77 -10.50
CA ASP A 151 -23.36 38.22 -10.30
C ASP A 151 -23.68 36.81 -10.86
N SER A 152 -24.11 35.92 -9.97
CA SER A 152 -24.86 34.67 -10.20
C SER A 152 -24.11 33.41 -10.66
N ILE A 153 -22.79 33.39 -10.69
CA ILE A 153 -22.03 32.18 -11.07
C ILE A 153 -21.99 31.18 -9.89
N ARG A 154 -22.87 30.18 -9.88
CA ARG A 154 -22.78 29.02 -8.97
C ARG A 154 -21.64 28.10 -9.41
N SER A 155 -20.43 28.40 -8.94
CA SER A 155 -19.23 27.56 -9.09
C SER A 155 -19.03 26.63 -7.90
N LEU A 156 -18.39 25.49 -8.11
CA LEU A 156 -18.10 24.51 -7.07
C LEU A 156 -16.62 24.63 -6.67
N PHE A 157 -16.36 24.95 -5.40
CA PHE A 157 -15.00 24.99 -4.84
C PHE A 157 -14.80 23.82 -3.86
N VAL A 158 -13.83 22.96 -4.12
CA VAL A 158 -13.46 21.88 -3.21
C VAL A 158 -12.22 22.28 -2.42
N MET A 159 -12.42 22.60 -1.14
CA MET A 159 -11.37 23.02 -0.23
C MET A 159 -10.87 21.83 0.59
N THR A 160 -9.56 21.61 0.55
CA THR A 160 -8.89 20.65 1.43
C THR A 160 -8.76 21.24 2.83
N ALA A 161 -9.32 20.58 3.86
CA ALA A 161 -9.25 21.08 5.23
C ALA A 161 -7.87 20.85 5.87
N MET A 162 -7.26 19.70 5.58
CA MET A 162 -5.89 19.39 5.99
C MET A 162 -5.20 18.53 4.91
N SER A 163 -3.98 18.93 4.53
CA SER A 163 -3.14 18.20 3.58
C SER A 163 -2.87 16.78 4.08
N ASN A 164 -3.23 15.78 3.29
CA ASN A 164 -2.84 14.38 3.52
C ASN A 164 -1.35 14.12 3.20
N PHE A 165 -0.66 15.07 2.56
CA PHE A 165 0.77 14.99 2.25
C PHE A 165 1.61 15.47 3.43
N CYS A 166 1.49 16.75 3.79
CA CYS A 166 2.35 17.37 4.80
C CYS A 166 1.60 17.72 6.10
N GLY A 167 0.30 17.47 6.22
CA GLY A 167 -0.46 17.83 7.43
C GLY A 167 -0.74 19.33 7.59
N ARG A 168 -0.46 20.19 6.61
CA ARG A 168 -0.87 21.61 6.66
C ARG A 168 -2.39 21.70 6.83
N LYS A 169 -2.86 22.49 7.79
CA LYS A 169 -4.28 22.82 7.97
C LYS A 169 -4.57 24.12 7.24
N TYR A 170 -5.63 24.12 6.43
CA TYR A 170 -6.11 25.33 5.79
C TYR A 170 -7.08 26.06 6.72
N PRO A 171 -7.05 27.41 6.77
CA PRO A 171 -7.93 28.18 7.63
C PRO A 171 -9.39 27.95 7.24
N LEU A 172 -10.20 27.44 8.17
CA LEU A 172 -11.62 27.16 7.92
C LEU A 172 -12.44 28.43 7.64
N SER A 173 -11.95 29.62 8.03
CA SER A 173 -12.56 30.90 7.68
C SER A 173 -12.64 31.14 6.17
N ALA A 174 -11.77 30.51 5.38
CA ALA A 174 -11.79 30.59 3.92
C ALA A 174 -13.08 30.01 3.30
N VAL A 175 -13.80 29.14 4.02
CA VAL A 175 -15.13 28.66 3.60
C VAL A 175 -16.09 29.84 3.45
N HIS A 176 -16.17 30.69 4.47
CA HIS A 176 -17.05 31.86 4.46
C HIS A 176 -16.65 32.87 3.38
N GLU A 177 -15.35 33.11 3.24
CA GLU A 177 -14.84 34.02 2.20
C GLU A 177 -15.12 33.53 0.79
N ALA A 178 -15.00 32.23 0.53
CA ALA A 178 -15.39 31.65 -0.75
C ALA A 178 -16.90 31.76 -1.00
N GLN A 179 -17.73 31.46 0.01
CA GLN A 179 -19.19 31.55 -0.10
C GLN A 179 -19.66 32.98 -0.38
N LYS A 180 -19.04 34.00 0.22
CA LYS A 180 -19.31 35.42 -0.09
C LYS A 180 -19.08 35.78 -1.56
N ARG A 181 -18.24 35.02 -2.27
CA ARG A 181 -17.97 35.18 -3.71
C ARG A 181 -18.87 34.34 -4.60
N GLY A 182 -19.87 33.67 -4.05
CA GLY A 182 -20.80 32.84 -4.81
C GLY A 182 -20.35 31.38 -5.01
N PHE A 183 -19.24 30.96 -4.38
CA PHE A 183 -18.84 29.55 -4.44
C PHE A 183 -19.72 28.68 -3.55
N SER A 184 -20.13 27.54 -4.10
CA SER A 184 -20.60 26.40 -3.32
C SER A 184 -19.38 25.61 -2.86
N VAL A 185 -19.18 25.54 -1.55
CA VAL A 185 -17.96 24.96 -0.96
C VAL A 185 -18.18 23.52 -0.52
N VAL A 186 -17.34 22.62 -1.01
CA VAL A 186 -17.14 21.26 -0.50
C VAL A 186 -15.91 21.26 0.39
N LEU A 187 -16.06 20.92 1.66
CA LEU A 187 -14.94 20.74 2.58
C LEU A 187 -14.51 19.26 2.58
N ASP A 188 -13.35 18.97 1.99
CA ASP A 188 -12.69 17.67 2.17
C ASP A 188 -12.02 17.65 3.55
N ALA A 189 -12.75 17.07 4.51
CA ALA A 189 -12.35 16.98 5.91
C ALA A 189 -11.69 15.65 6.25
N ALA A 190 -11.46 14.75 5.26
CA ALA A 190 -11.10 13.36 5.51
C ALA A 190 -9.81 13.19 6.30
N SER A 191 -8.81 14.04 6.06
CA SER A 191 -7.60 14.06 6.87
C SER A 191 -7.79 14.83 8.18
N LEU A 192 -8.52 15.96 8.18
CA LEU A 192 -8.67 16.80 9.38
C LEU A 192 -9.32 16.04 10.55
N VAL A 193 -10.45 15.37 10.30
CA VAL A 193 -11.23 14.71 11.35
C VAL A 193 -10.55 13.48 11.95
N SER A 194 -9.43 13.02 11.39
CA SER A 194 -8.66 11.91 11.96
C SER A 194 -7.99 12.25 13.29
N SER A 195 -7.79 13.55 13.55
CA SER A 195 -6.92 14.01 14.66
C SER A 195 -7.18 15.46 15.09
N SER A 196 -8.18 16.13 14.53
CA SER A 196 -8.48 17.53 14.84
C SER A 196 -9.99 17.75 14.90
N PRO A 197 -10.47 18.64 15.78
CA PRO A 197 -11.89 18.95 15.86
C PRO A 197 -12.38 19.64 14.58
N LEU A 198 -13.61 19.30 14.18
CA LEU A 198 -14.37 20.03 13.16
C LEU A 198 -15.71 20.43 13.76
N ARG A 199 -15.95 21.74 13.81
CA ARG A 199 -17.12 22.35 14.44
C ARG A 199 -17.97 23.05 13.39
N LEU A 200 -19.12 22.47 13.07
CA LEU A 200 -20.03 22.97 12.04
C LEU A 200 -20.97 24.07 12.52
N ASP A 201 -20.98 24.37 13.82
CA ASP A 201 -21.54 25.60 14.38
C ASP A 201 -20.65 26.82 14.12
N ILE A 202 -19.37 26.62 13.78
CA ILE A 202 -18.40 27.69 13.48
C ILE A 202 -18.13 27.81 11.98
N CYS A 203 -17.94 26.67 11.29
CA CYS A 203 -17.64 26.60 9.87
C CYS A 203 -18.78 25.88 9.15
N GLN A 204 -19.51 26.59 8.27
CA GLN A 204 -20.72 26.08 7.62
C GLN A 204 -20.58 25.93 6.10
N PRO A 205 -19.74 24.99 5.61
CA PRO A 205 -19.65 24.71 4.18
C PRO A 205 -20.95 24.10 3.67
N HIS A 206 -21.22 24.25 2.38
CA HIS A 206 -22.40 23.66 1.75
C HIS A 206 -22.36 22.12 1.81
N PHE A 207 -21.16 21.54 1.71
CA PHE A 207 -20.94 20.10 1.77
C PHE A 207 -19.71 19.76 2.62
N VAL A 208 -19.77 18.67 3.38
CA VAL A 208 -18.62 18.12 4.13
C VAL A 208 -18.46 16.64 3.81
N VAL A 209 -17.24 16.21 3.54
CA VAL A 209 -16.95 14.81 3.19
C VAL A 209 -15.80 14.25 4.02
N PHE A 210 -15.98 13.03 4.56
CA PHE A 210 -14.92 12.29 5.25
C PHE A 210 -15.23 10.79 5.39
N SER A 211 -14.20 10.00 5.70
CA SER A 211 -14.32 8.54 5.92
C SER A 211 -13.99 8.15 7.36
N PHE A 212 -14.80 7.28 7.94
CA PHE A 212 -14.71 6.91 9.36
C PHE A 212 -13.48 6.08 9.71
N TYR A 213 -13.01 5.22 8.78
CA TYR A 213 -11.83 4.39 9.01
C TYR A 213 -10.55 5.22 9.23
N LYS A 214 -10.51 6.49 8.79
CA LYS A 214 -9.40 7.40 9.08
C LYS A 214 -9.42 7.90 10.53
N MET A 215 -10.58 7.89 11.19
CA MET A 215 -10.75 8.34 12.57
C MET A 215 -10.45 7.23 13.58
N PHE A 216 -10.95 6.02 13.33
CA PHE A 216 -10.87 4.89 14.28
C PHE A 216 -10.78 3.51 13.62
N GLY A 217 -10.34 3.43 12.36
CA GLY A 217 -9.89 2.20 11.70
C GLY A 217 -10.96 1.25 11.17
N TYR A 218 -12.11 1.13 11.84
CA TYR A 218 -13.22 0.26 11.42
C TYR A 218 -14.57 0.95 11.62
N PRO A 219 -15.54 0.81 10.69
CA PRO A 219 -15.50 -0.01 9.48
C PRO A 219 -14.80 0.69 8.31
N THR A 220 -14.15 -0.09 7.45
CA THR A 220 -13.78 0.34 6.11
C THR A 220 -15.01 0.31 5.20
N GLY A 221 -14.98 1.05 4.09
CA GLY A 221 -16.10 1.08 3.14
C GLY A 221 -17.32 1.88 3.60
N LEU A 222 -17.14 2.83 4.53
CA LEU A 222 -18.20 3.75 4.97
C LEU A 222 -17.65 5.17 5.18
N ALA A 223 -18.44 6.17 4.78
CA ALA A 223 -18.15 7.60 4.85
C ALA A 223 -19.42 8.42 5.07
N ALA A 224 -19.24 9.68 5.40
CA ALA A 224 -20.32 10.67 5.51
C ALA A 224 -20.17 11.76 4.46
N LEU A 225 -21.28 12.06 3.80
CA LEU A 225 -21.53 13.30 3.07
C LEU A 225 -22.55 14.09 3.86
N LEU A 226 -22.16 15.24 4.42
CA LEU A 226 -23.11 16.18 5.00
C LEU A 226 -23.47 17.24 3.96
N ILE A 227 -24.76 17.54 3.83
CA ILE A 227 -25.32 18.53 2.92
C ILE A 227 -26.03 19.58 3.75
N HIS A 228 -25.54 20.81 3.76
CA HIS A 228 -26.22 21.89 4.47
C HIS A 228 -27.60 22.10 3.87
N ARG A 229 -28.63 22.38 4.68
CA ARG A 229 -30.00 22.47 4.17
C ARG A 229 -30.20 23.59 3.13
N SER A 230 -29.43 24.68 3.22
CA SER A 230 -29.43 25.72 2.17
C SER A 230 -28.92 25.22 0.82
N ALA A 231 -28.15 24.12 0.80
CA ALA A 231 -27.58 23.52 -0.40
C ALA A 231 -28.49 22.47 -1.07
N ARG A 232 -29.66 22.12 -0.50
CA ARG A 232 -30.54 21.08 -1.05
C ARG A 232 -30.96 21.33 -2.51
N GLY A 233 -31.14 22.60 -2.88
CA GLY A 233 -31.48 23.01 -4.25
C GLY A 233 -30.31 23.04 -5.22
N LEU A 234 -29.09 22.77 -4.74
CA LEU A 234 -27.87 22.73 -5.56
C LEU A 234 -27.57 21.32 -6.09
N LEU A 235 -28.19 20.28 -5.52
CA LEU A 235 -28.07 18.91 -6.00
C LEU A 235 -29.38 18.44 -6.62
N HIS A 236 -29.33 18.02 -7.88
CA HIS A 236 -30.45 17.40 -8.57
C HIS A 236 -30.05 16.01 -9.05
N LYS A 237 -30.67 14.99 -8.44
CA LYS A 237 -30.42 13.60 -8.79
C LYS A 237 -31.21 13.18 -10.02
N ARG A 238 -30.52 12.70 -11.05
CA ARG A 238 -31.14 12.32 -12.34
C ARG A 238 -31.62 10.87 -12.39
N SER A 239 -31.13 10.02 -11.48
CA SER A 239 -31.47 8.60 -11.39
C SER A 239 -32.13 8.28 -10.04
N PHE A 240 -32.87 7.18 -10.01
CA PHE A 240 -33.39 6.61 -8.76
C PHE A 240 -33.14 5.11 -8.69
N ALA A 241 -33.07 4.60 -7.47
CA ALA A 241 -32.90 3.19 -7.17
C ALA A 241 -33.86 2.75 -6.05
N GLY A 242 -33.89 1.44 -5.77
CA GLY A 242 -34.57 0.89 -4.60
C GLY A 242 -34.17 1.66 -3.33
N GLY A 243 -35.16 1.99 -2.50
CA GLY A 243 -34.93 2.77 -1.27
C GLY A 243 -34.94 4.30 -1.44
N THR A 244 -34.87 4.85 -2.66
CA THR A 244 -34.74 6.31 -2.90
C THR A 244 -36.03 7.01 -3.37
N VAL A 245 -36.98 6.25 -3.94
CA VAL A 245 -38.28 6.75 -4.43
C VAL A 245 -39.45 6.17 -3.65
N THR A 246 -40.56 6.88 -3.70
CA THR A 246 -41.84 6.49 -3.09
C THR A 246 -42.76 5.81 -4.11
N ALA A 247 -42.73 6.27 -5.37
CA ALA A 247 -43.48 5.68 -6.48
C ALA A 247 -42.78 5.95 -7.82
N TYR A 248 -42.98 5.09 -8.82
CA TYR A 248 -42.54 5.30 -10.20
C TYR A 248 -43.42 4.49 -11.16
N LEU A 249 -43.45 4.88 -12.44
CA LEU A 249 -44.17 4.17 -13.49
C LEU A 249 -43.17 3.53 -14.47
N PRO A 250 -43.20 2.21 -14.72
CA PRO A 250 -42.26 1.58 -15.65
C PRO A 250 -42.42 2.01 -17.11
N GLN A 251 -43.63 2.44 -17.50
CA GLN A 251 -43.98 2.78 -18.88
C GLN A 251 -44.08 4.29 -19.12
N GLN A 252 -43.79 5.12 -18.11
CA GLN A 252 -43.86 6.57 -18.21
C GLN A 252 -42.66 7.19 -17.49
N LEU A 253 -42.18 8.34 -17.96
CA LEU A 253 -41.11 9.10 -17.30
C LEU A 253 -41.66 9.83 -16.06
N TYR A 254 -42.06 9.05 -15.05
CA TYR A 254 -42.59 9.53 -13.79
C TYR A 254 -41.96 8.79 -12.62
N HIS A 255 -41.50 9.55 -11.63
CA HIS A 255 -41.16 9.08 -10.30
C HIS A 255 -41.45 10.17 -9.27
N ALA A 256 -41.63 9.75 -8.02
CA ALA A 256 -41.74 10.62 -6.86
C ALA A 256 -40.65 10.26 -5.86
N ASP A 257 -39.84 11.25 -5.50
CA ASP A 257 -38.77 11.11 -4.51
C ASP A 257 -39.30 10.79 -3.10
N LYS A 258 -38.39 10.36 -2.21
CA LYS A 258 -38.67 10.34 -0.78
C LYS A 258 -38.66 11.72 -0.15
N ASP A 259 -39.50 11.93 0.86
CA ASP A 259 -39.55 13.18 1.64
C ASP A 259 -38.26 13.42 2.43
N ILE A 260 -37.67 12.33 2.96
CA ILE A 260 -36.42 12.39 3.70
C ILE A 260 -35.26 12.58 2.71
N TYR A 261 -34.70 13.80 2.68
CA TYR A 261 -33.76 14.24 1.65
C TYR A 261 -32.52 13.35 1.53
N HIS A 262 -31.83 13.04 2.63
CA HIS A 262 -30.62 12.20 2.57
C HIS A 262 -30.87 10.80 1.99
N ARG A 263 -32.08 10.22 2.17
CA ARG A 263 -32.41 8.89 1.63
C ARG A 263 -32.52 8.87 0.11
N ARG A 264 -32.62 10.02 -0.54
CA ARG A 264 -32.56 10.11 -2.01
C ARG A 264 -31.20 9.70 -2.55
N PHE A 265 -30.14 9.81 -1.74
CA PHE A 265 -28.76 9.53 -2.12
C PHE A 265 -28.23 8.19 -1.60
N GLU A 266 -28.99 7.50 -0.73
CA GLU A 266 -28.63 6.18 -0.19
C GLU A 266 -29.27 5.07 -1.02
N GLU A 267 -28.66 4.77 -2.17
CA GLU A 267 -29.19 3.80 -3.12
C GLU A 267 -29.07 2.35 -2.64
N GLY A 268 -30.12 1.56 -2.89
CA GLY A 268 -30.12 0.13 -2.63
C GLY A 268 -30.20 -0.19 -1.14
N THR A 269 -29.62 -1.32 -0.75
CA THR A 269 -29.55 -1.70 0.67
C THR A 269 -28.31 -1.04 1.28
N PRO A 270 -28.46 -0.15 2.28
CA PRO A 270 -27.32 0.47 2.96
C PRO A 270 -26.49 -0.59 3.70
N ASN A 271 -25.19 -0.33 3.90
CA ASN A 271 -24.33 -1.18 4.73
C ASN A 271 -24.65 -0.97 6.22
N TYR A 272 -25.82 -1.45 6.65
CA TYR A 272 -26.38 -1.21 7.98
C TYR A 272 -25.55 -1.86 9.10
N TYR A 273 -24.79 -2.93 8.83
CA TYR A 273 -23.83 -3.49 9.78
C TYR A 273 -22.67 -2.52 10.05
N ALA A 274 -22.08 -1.95 8.99
CA ALA A 274 -21.04 -0.94 9.14
C ALA A 274 -21.58 0.32 9.84
N MET A 275 -22.77 0.78 9.47
CA MET A 275 -23.40 1.94 10.12
C MET A 275 -23.64 1.71 11.61
N ALA A 276 -24.13 0.52 11.99
CA ALA A 276 -24.35 0.15 13.39
C ALA A 276 -23.05 0.08 14.20
N ALA A 277 -21.92 -0.28 13.56
CA ALA A 277 -20.61 -0.35 14.19
C ALA A 277 -19.99 1.03 14.50
N LEU A 278 -20.44 2.10 13.82
CA LEU A 278 -19.86 3.45 13.98
C LEU A 278 -19.92 3.96 15.41
N ARG A 279 -20.98 3.62 16.15
CA ARG A 279 -21.14 4.09 17.52
C ARG A 279 -19.95 3.71 18.39
N GLU A 280 -19.53 2.45 18.35
CA GLU A 280 -18.41 1.95 19.15
C GLU A 280 -17.06 2.56 18.73
N GLY A 281 -16.90 2.92 17.45
CA GLY A 281 -15.73 3.69 17.00
C GLY A 281 -15.68 5.10 17.60
N PHE A 282 -16.83 5.75 17.76
CA PHE A 282 -16.92 7.03 18.44
C PHE A 282 -16.77 6.93 19.97
N GLU A 283 -17.28 5.86 20.59
CA GLU A 283 -17.04 5.59 22.02
C GLU A 283 -15.53 5.35 22.28
N GLU A 284 -14.81 4.72 21.34
CA GLU A 284 -13.36 4.57 21.41
C GLU A 284 -12.64 5.93 21.38
N LEU A 285 -13.10 6.90 20.57
CA LEU A 285 -12.55 8.26 20.61
C LEU A 285 -12.82 8.94 21.96
N ASP A 286 -14.03 8.77 22.50
CA ASP A 286 -14.40 9.32 23.81
C ASP A 286 -13.57 8.68 24.94
N ARG A 287 -13.28 7.38 24.85
CA ARG A 287 -12.38 6.64 25.76
C ARG A 287 -10.95 7.20 25.74
N CYS A 288 -10.51 7.71 24.60
CA CYS A 288 -9.24 8.44 24.45
C CYS A 288 -9.31 9.91 24.91
N GLY A 289 -10.41 10.34 25.54
CA GLY A 289 -10.60 11.71 26.03
C GLY A 289 -11.31 12.65 25.03
N GLY A 290 -11.82 12.11 23.92
CA GLY A 290 -12.45 12.89 22.86
C GLY A 290 -11.45 13.51 21.87
N ILE A 291 -11.96 14.16 20.83
CA ILE A 291 -11.13 14.64 19.71
C ILE A 291 -10.14 15.74 20.11
N ASP A 292 -10.47 16.58 21.10
CA ASP A 292 -9.59 17.65 21.58
C ASP A 292 -8.37 17.10 22.35
N ALA A 293 -8.58 16.05 23.14
CA ALA A 293 -7.50 15.35 23.83
C ALA A 293 -6.60 14.62 22.82
N ILE A 294 -7.20 13.95 21.82
CA ILE A 294 -6.47 13.31 20.72
C ILE A 294 -5.66 14.35 19.94
N HIS A 295 -6.26 15.51 19.64
CA HIS A 295 -5.57 16.61 18.96
C HIS A 295 -4.34 17.07 19.73
N SER A 296 -4.48 17.33 21.04
CA SER A 296 -3.40 17.77 21.92
C SER A 296 -2.29 16.72 22.04
N HIS A 297 -2.68 15.45 22.15
CA HIS A 297 -1.75 14.31 22.20
C HIS A 297 -0.92 14.23 20.91
N CYS A 298 -1.61 14.19 19.77
CA CYS A 298 -1.02 14.12 18.43
C CYS A 298 -0.09 15.30 18.15
N ASP A 299 -0.47 16.50 18.60
CA ASP A 299 0.35 17.70 18.52
C ASP A 299 1.65 17.59 19.34
N SER A 300 1.61 17.00 20.54
CA SER A 300 2.84 16.74 21.31
C SER A 300 3.78 15.74 20.60
N ILE A 301 3.21 14.67 20.03
CA ILE A 301 3.97 13.63 19.33
C ILE A 301 4.61 14.19 18.07
N VAL A 302 3.86 14.93 17.24
CA VAL A 302 4.40 15.48 15.99
C VAL A 302 5.45 16.55 16.24
N ARG A 303 5.34 17.35 17.32
CA ARG A 303 6.39 18.29 17.73
C ARG A 303 7.67 17.57 18.12
N ALA A 304 7.58 16.57 18.99
CA ALA A 304 8.74 15.78 19.39
C ALA A 304 9.39 15.05 18.19
N ALA A 305 8.59 14.51 17.28
CA ALA A 305 9.10 13.87 16.06
C ALA A 305 9.81 14.85 15.13
N ARG A 306 9.25 16.06 14.96
CA ARG A 306 9.86 17.14 14.16
C ARG A 306 11.18 17.60 14.78
N GLU A 307 11.21 17.86 16.09
CA GLU A 307 12.42 18.24 16.82
C GLU A 307 13.51 17.17 16.67
N MET A 308 13.14 15.90 16.84
CA MET A 308 14.04 14.77 16.62
C MET A 308 14.60 14.80 15.19
N LEU A 309 13.76 14.86 14.15
CA LEU A 309 14.21 14.86 12.75
C LEU A 309 15.12 16.04 12.40
N ARG A 310 14.81 17.24 12.91
CA ARG A 310 15.63 18.46 12.71
C ARG A 310 16.97 18.39 13.45
N GLY A 311 17.00 17.71 14.58
CA GLY A 311 18.22 17.50 15.38
C GLY A 311 19.20 16.52 14.76
N GLN A 312 18.74 15.60 13.90
CA GLN A 312 19.59 14.58 13.29
C GLN A 312 20.53 15.15 12.22
N LYS A 313 21.84 14.92 12.40
CA LYS A 313 22.90 15.36 11.48
C LYS A 313 23.93 14.26 11.26
N HIS A 314 24.53 14.27 10.08
CA HIS A 314 25.72 13.49 9.76
C HIS A 314 26.93 14.03 10.53
N ALA A 315 28.00 13.22 10.63
CA ALA A 315 29.26 13.62 11.29
C ALA A 315 29.90 14.87 10.68
N ASN A 316 29.64 15.16 9.39
CA ASN A 316 30.10 16.37 8.70
C ASN A 316 29.18 17.59 8.91
N GLY A 317 28.21 17.49 9.82
CA GLY A 317 27.28 18.56 10.18
C GLY A 317 26.09 18.75 9.23
N ARG A 318 26.02 18.02 8.10
CA ARG A 318 24.89 18.12 7.17
C ARG A 318 23.61 17.52 7.80
N PRO A 319 22.44 18.15 7.59
CA PRO A 319 21.16 17.60 8.06
C PRO A 319 20.89 16.22 7.46
N LEU A 320 20.33 15.32 8.27
CA LEU A 320 19.92 13.99 7.79
C LEU A 320 18.65 14.06 6.94
N CYS A 321 17.74 15.00 7.23
CA CYS A 321 16.40 15.04 6.63
C CYS A 321 16.14 16.37 5.93
N VAL A 322 15.41 16.33 4.81
CA VAL A 322 14.74 17.49 4.21
C VAL A 322 13.25 17.37 4.51
N LEU A 323 12.73 18.25 5.36
CA LEU A 323 11.32 18.27 5.75
C LEU A 323 10.50 19.10 4.74
N TYR A 324 9.33 18.60 4.38
CA TYR A 324 8.37 19.29 3.50
C TYR A 324 7.27 19.94 4.33
N GLU A 325 7.46 21.21 4.64
CA GLU A 325 6.55 22.00 5.47
C GLU A 325 6.27 23.35 4.81
N HIS A 326 5.05 23.86 5.03
CA HIS A 326 4.65 25.18 4.55
C HIS A 326 5.25 26.31 5.39
N GLU A 327 5.38 26.09 6.71
CA GLU A 327 5.89 27.05 7.68
C GLU A 327 7.07 26.43 8.44
N GLU A 328 8.06 27.25 8.80
CA GLU A 328 9.23 26.79 9.57
C GLU A 328 8.86 26.41 11.01
N ASN A 329 7.94 27.12 11.65
CA ASN A 329 7.54 26.90 13.04
C ASN A 329 6.01 26.85 13.16
N PRO A 330 5.37 25.76 12.69
CA PRO A 330 3.93 25.68 12.67
C PRO A 330 3.34 25.49 14.09
N SER A 331 2.17 26.08 14.32
CA SER A 331 1.38 25.84 15.54
C SER A 331 0.48 24.61 15.38
N SER A 332 -0.20 24.22 16.46
CA SER A 332 -1.25 23.18 16.42
C SER A 332 -2.42 23.55 15.50
N ASP A 333 -2.61 24.83 15.20
CA ASP A 333 -3.73 25.34 14.40
C ASP A 333 -3.43 25.28 12.89
N THR A 334 -2.17 25.47 12.50
CA THR A 334 -1.72 25.46 11.08
C THR A 334 -1.21 24.09 10.63
N LYS A 335 -1.05 23.13 11.56
CA LYS A 335 -0.46 21.81 11.27
C LYS A 335 -1.08 20.68 12.07
N GLY A 336 -1.32 19.55 11.40
CA GLY A 336 -1.72 18.29 11.99
C GLY A 336 -0.57 17.31 12.16
N PRO A 337 -0.87 16.06 12.54
CA PRO A 337 0.13 15.09 12.99
C PRO A 337 0.85 14.34 11.87
N THR A 338 1.15 15.04 10.77
CA THR A 338 1.79 14.46 9.59
C THR A 338 3.08 15.20 9.27
N ILE A 339 4.15 14.46 8.99
CA ILE A 339 5.45 14.96 8.55
C ILE A 339 5.81 14.22 7.26
N ALA A 340 6.06 14.97 6.18
CA ALA A 340 6.63 14.44 4.95
C ALA A 340 8.09 14.87 4.83
N PHE A 341 8.98 13.97 4.39
CA PHE A 341 10.41 14.25 4.26
C PHE A 341 11.10 13.28 3.31
N ASN A 342 12.33 13.62 2.90
CA ASN A 342 13.29 12.66 2.37
C ASN A 342 14.56 12.66 3.24
N LEU A 343 15.25 11.52 3.29
CA LEU A 343 16.56 11.42 3.93
C LEU A 343 17.66 11.77 2.93
N MET A 344 18.74 12.34 3.45
CA MET A 344 19.94 12.74 2.71
C MET A 344 21.13 11.93 3.20
N ARG A 345 22.04 11.59 2.29
CA ARG A 345 23.32 10.97 2.62
C ARG A 345 24.33 12.03 3.05
N HIS A 346 25.40 11.59 3.68
CA HIS A 346 26.51 12.45 4.10
C HIS A 346 27.13 13.27 2.94
N ASP A 347 27.13 12.75 1.71
CA ASP A 347 27.64 13.40 0.50
C ASP A 347 26.66 14.39 -0.15
N GLY A 348 25.42 14.47 0.38
CA GLY A 348 24.36 15.35 -0.09
C GLY A 348 23.45 14.74 -1.15
N SER A 349 23.67 13.49 -1.56
CA SER A 349 22.71 12.74 -2.41
C SER A 349 21.47 12.33 -1.62
N THR A 350 20.34 12.12 -2.31
CA THR A 350 19.10 11.69 -1.67
C THR A 350 19.09 10.17 -1.44
N VAL A 351 18.54 9.77 -0.30
CA VAL A 351 18.21 8.38 0.01
C VAL A 351 16.84 8.06 -0.61
N GLY A 352 16.77 7.02 -1.43
CA GLY A 352 15.49 6.56 -2.00
C GLY A 352 14.51 6.13 -0.91
N PHE A 353 13.23 6.45 -1.03
CA PHE A 353 12.24 6.14 0.01
C PHE A 353 11.99 4.62 0.17
N ILE A 354 12.30 3.79 -0.82
CA ILE A 354 12.23 2.32 -0.71
C ILE A 354 13.36 1.79 0.18
N GLU A 355 14.52 2.43 0.15
CA GLU A 355 15.61 2.13 1.10
C GLU A 355 15.15 2.43 2.53
N VAL A 356 14.49 3.57 2.75
CA VAL A 356 13.96 3.95 4.07
C VAL A 356 12.91 2.96 4.55
N GLU A 357 11.97 2.55 3.69
CA GLU A 357 10.93 1.57 4.02
C GLU A 357 11.55 0.24 4.47
N LYS A 358 12.53 -0.28 3.72
CA LYS A 358 13.21 -1.52 4.08
C LYS A 358 13.96 -1.44 5.40
N MET A 359 14.55 -0.30 5.72
CA MET A 359 15.20 -0.11 7.02
C MET A 359 14.15 0.01 8.13
N ALA A 360 13.03 0.70 7.89
CA ALA A 360 11.94 0.81 8.83
C ALA A 360 11.32 -0.56 9.19
N ASP A 361 11.14 -1.44 8.20
CA ASP A 361 10.65 -2.82 8.40
C ASP A 361 11.51 -3.60 9.41
N LEU A 362 12.84 -3.45 9.36
CA LEU A 362 13.77 -4.12 10.30
C LEU A 362 13.54 -3.71 11.76
N PHE A 363 13.05 -2.49 11.98
CA PHE A 363 12.75 -1.96 13.30
C PHE A 363 11.27 -2.13 13.66
N GLY A 364 10.46 -2.77 12.81
CA GLY A 364 9.02 -2.90 12.99
C GLY A 364 8.30 -1.55 12.97
N ILE A 365 8.78 -0.62 12.13
CA ILE A 365 8.20 0.70 11.89
C ILE A 365 7.44 0.65 10.57
N HIS A 366 6.13 0.93 10.60
CA HIS A 366 5.29 0.95 9.41
C HIS A 366 5.08 2.39 8.94
N LEU A 367 5.54 2.66 7.72
CA LEU A 367 5.56 3.98 7.09
C LEU A 367 4.69 3.98 5.83
N ARG A 368 4.45 5.19 5.29
CA ARG A 368 3.87 5.37 3.95
C ARG A 368 4.87 6.10 3.07
N MET A 369 5.03 5.64 1.82
CA MET A 369 5.92 6.23 0.84
C MET A 369 5.21 6.72 -0.44
N GLY A 370 5.90 7.55 -1.22
CA GLY A 370 5.44 8.05 -2.52
C GLY A 370 4.79 9.44 -2.42
N CYS A 371 3.76 9.69 -3.24
CA CYS A 371 3.03 10.97 -3.26
C CYS A 371 1.71 10.95 -2.47
N PHE A 372 1.41 9.86 -1.74
CA PHE A 372 0.26 9.74 -0.83
C PHE A 372 -1.12 10.06 -1.42
N CYS A 373 -1.33 9.83 -2.72
CA CYS A 373 -2.53 10.26 -3.45
C CYS A 373 -2.75 11.79 -3.45
N ASN A 374 -1.66 12.56 -3.44
CA ASN A 374 -1.64 14.02 -3.53
C ASN A 374 -0.44 14.44 -4.39
N ALA A 375 -0.61 14.28 -5.71
CA ALA A 375 0.46 14.53 -6.68
C ALA A 375 0.85 16.01 -6.75
N GLY A 376 -0.09 16.94 -6.57
CA GLY A 376 0.22 18.37 -6.64
C GLY A 376 1.07 18.85 -5.46
N ALA A 377 0.78 18.42 -4.22
CA ALA A 377 1.68 18.68 -3.11
C ALA A 377 3.05 18.03 -3.31
N CYS A 378 3.08 16.79 -3.81
CA CYS A 378 4.31 16.08 -4.15
C CYS A 378 5.17 16.88 -5.14
N GLN A 379 4.57 17.38 -6.23
CA GLN A 379 5.23 18.23 -7.21
C GLN A 379 5.77 19.52 -6.59
N LYS A 380 4.94 20.24 -5.83
CA LYS A 380 5.28 21.50 -5.17
C LYS A 380 6.51 21.34 -4.27
N TYR A 381 6.50 20.33 -3.40
CA TYR A 381 7.57 20.13 -2.43
C TYR A 381 8.85 19.52 -3.03
N LEU A 382 8.73 18.65 -4.03
CA LEU A 382 9.88 18.06 -4.74
C LEU A 382 10.41 18.94 -5.88
N LYS A 383 9.76 20.08 -6.14
CA LYS A 383 10.07 21.01 -7.25
C LYS A 383 10.11 20.31 -8.60
N LEU A 384 9.15 19.42 -8.85
CA LEU A 384 9.01 18.71 -10.12
C LEU A 384 8.12 19.51 -11.08
N SER A 385 8.59 19.74 -12.30
CA SER A 385 7.80 20.37 -13.37
C SER A 385 6.78 19.39 -13.96
N ASN A 386 5.84 19.89 -14.77
CA ASN A 386 4.91 19.03 -15.52
C ASN A 386 5.66 18.16 -16.54
N GLU A 387 6.71 18.71 -17.13
CA GLU A 387 7.61 18.03 -18.07
C GLU A 387 8.37 16.91 -17.38
N ASP A 388 8.90 17.15 -16.17
CA ASP A 388 9.59 16.12 -15.37
C ASP A 388 8.68 14.91 -15.15
N LEU A 389 7.40 15.12 -14.83
CA LEU A 389 6.47 14.01 -14.57
C LEU A 389 6.12 13.22 -15.82
N LYS A 390 5.96 13.89 -16.96
CA LYS A 390 5.71 13.23 -18.24
C LYS A 390 6.93 12.41 -18.64
N ALA A 391 8.13 12.98 -18.53
CA ALA A 391 9.38 12.28 -18.79
C ALA A 391 9.56 11.08 -17.86
N ASN A 392 9.29 11.24 -16.55
CA ASN A 392 9.32 10.14 -15.59
C ASN A 392 8.34 9.01 -15.99
N PHE A 393 7.12 9.36 -16.41
CA PHE A 393 6.15 8.37 -16.87
C PHE A 393 6.62 7.64 -18.14
N GLU A 394 7.17 8.39 -19.11
CA GLU A 394 7.73 7.83 -20.34
C GLU A 394 8.93 6.91 -20.06
N SER A 395 9.72 7.20 -19.02
CA SER A 395 10.81 6.35 -18.54
C SER A 395 10.35 5.15 -17.71
N GLY A 396 9.03 4.92 -17.60
CA GLY A 396 8.44 3.76 -16.94
C GLY A 396 7.93 3.99 -15.51
N LYS A 397 8.08 5.20 -14.94
CA LYS A 397 7.53 5.53 -13.60
C LYS A 397 6.01 5.37 -13.58
N ARG A 398 5.50 4.69 -12.56
CA ARG A 398 4.08 4.50 -12.26
C ARG A 398 3.83 4.76 -10.78
N CYS A 399 2.60 5.08 -10.40
CA CYS A 399 2.24 5.18 -9.00
C CYS A 399 2.32 3.80 -8.34
N GLY A 400 3.06 3.69 -7.23
CA GLY A 400 3.20 2.43 -6.48
C GLY A 400 4.24 1.45 -7.04
N ASP A 401 5.03 1.83 -8.06
CA ASP A 401 6.20 1.04 -8.46
C ASP A 401 7.37 1.18 -7.46
N LEU A 402 8.50 0.55 -7.80
CA LEU A 402 9.73 0.57 -7.01
C LEU A 402 10.72 1.66 -7.42
N VAL A 403 10.34 2.58 -8.32
CA VAL A 403 11.20 3.67 -8.77
C VAL A 403 11.00 4.86 -7.83
N ASP A 404 12.02 5.15 -7.03
CA ASP A 404 12.00 6.18 -5.99
C ASP A 404 12.98 7.36 -6.23
N LEU A 405 13.96 7.18 -7.12
CA LEU A 405 14.88 8.19 -7.61
C LEU A 405 14.97 8.15 -9.14
N ILE A 406 15.01 9.32 -9.79
CA ILE A 406 15.35 9.48 -11.21
C ILE A 406 16.41 10.58 -11.30
N ASP A 407 17.56 10.28 -11.90
CA ASP A 407 18.73 11.17 -11.96
C ASP A 407 19.13 11.75 -10.59
N GLY A 408 19.02 10.92 -9.54
CA GLY A 408 19.31 11.30 -8.16
C GLY A 408 18.25 12.18 -7.49
N ARG A 409 17.18 12.57 -8.20
CA ARG A 409 16.06 13.35 -7.65
C ARG A 409 14.96 12.42 -7.14
N PRO A 410 14.40 12.66 -5.94
CA PRO A 410 13.26 11.92 -5.44
C PRO A 410 12.00 12.17 -6.27
N VAL A 411 11.23 11.10 -6.51
CA VAL A 411 9.92 11.13 -7.19
C VAL A 411 8.76 10.88 -6.22
N GLY A 412 9.04 10.98 -4.92
CA GLY A 412 8.12 10.80 -3.81
C GLY A 412 8.81 11.05 -2.47
N ALA A 413 8.04 11.01 -1.38
CA ALA A 413 8.51 11.28 -0.04
C ALA A 413 8.24 10.10 0.91
N VAL A 414 8.83 10.18 2.10
CA VAL A 414 8.47 9.39 3.29
C VAL A 414 7.46 10.19 4.10
N ARG A 415 6.39 9.55 4.58
CA ARG A 415 5.41 10.15 5.48
C ARG A 415 5.34 9.41 6.81
N LEU A 416 5.53 10.18 7.88
CA LEU A 416 5.13 9.84 9.23
C LEU A 416 3.79 10.49 9.52
N SER A 417 2.82 9.72 9.98
CA SER A 417 1.52 10.23 10.40
C SER A 417 1.09 9.55 11.69
N PHE A 418 0.78 10.37 12.70
CA PHE A 418 0.49 9.94 14.06
C PHE A 418 -1.01 10.08 14.37
N GLY A 419 -1.46 9.34 15.37
CA GLY A 419 -2.85 9.35 15.82
C GLY A 419 -3.00 9.00 17.29
N LYS A 420 -4.22 8.65 17.69
CA LYS A 420 -4.58 8.39 19.11
C LYS A 420 -3.72 7.32 19.79
N ASP A 421 -3.17 6.38 19.01
CA ASP A 421 -2.40 5.23 19.49
C ASP A 421 -0.88 5.45 19.44
N SER A 422 -0.40 6.58 18.89
CA SER A 422 1.02 6.88 18.77
C SER A 422 1.63 7.30 20.11
N THR A 423 2.90 6.98 20.34
CA THR A 423 3.58 7.20 21.62
C THR A 423 4.97 7.80 21.45
N MET A 424 5.56 8.34 22.53
CA MET A 424 6.96 8.80 22.52
C MET A 424 7.95 7.66 22.26
N GLN A 425 7.58 6.41 22.59
CA GLN A 425 8.39 5.23 22.29
C GLN A 425 8.51 4.99 20.79
N ASP A 426 7.48 5.33 20.01
CA ASP A 426 7.53 5.25 18.54
C ASP A 426 8.57 6.21 17.99
N ILE A 427 8.65 7.43 18.53
CA ILE A 427 9.67 8.42 18.15
C ILE A 427 11.07 7.92 18.51
N ALA A 428 11.25 7.34 19.70
CA ALA A 428 12.52 6.76 20.12
C ALA A 428 12.96 5.62 19.18
N LEU A 429 12.02 4.77 18.75
CA LEU A 429 12.29 3.70 17.79
C LEU A 429 12.67 4.23 16.40
N ILE A 430 11.97 5.26 15.91
CA ILE A 430 12.34 5.96 14.66
C ILE A 430 13.74 6.57 14.79
N SER A 431 14.03 7.28 15.88
CA SER A 431 15.35 7.88 16.13
C SER A 431 16.46 6.82 16.16
N SER A 432 16.19 5.66 16.76
CA SER A 432 17.12 4.53 16.83
C SER A 432 17.40 3.94 15.44
N MET A 433 16.36 3.80 14.62
CA MET A 433 16.47 3.36 13.23
C MET A 433 17.26 4.36 12.37
N LEU A 434 16.98 5.67 12.51
CA LEU A 434 17.73 6.72 11.80
C LEU A 434 19.21 6.72 12.21
N SER A 435 19.48 6.62 13.51
CA SER A 435 20.84 6.60 14.05
C SER A 435 21.61 5.37 13.60
N CYS A 436 21.00 4.19 13.66
CA CYS A 436 21.63 2.92 13.30
C CYS A 436 21.86 2.82 11.78
N CYS A 437 20.88 3.20 10.97
CA CYS A 437 20.91 2.94 9.54
C CYS A 437 21.44 4.12 8.70
N PHE A 438 21.30 5.37 9.13
CA PHE A 438 21.59 6.51 8.25
C PHE A 438 22.62 7.49 8.81
N ILE A 439 22.97 7.41 10.09
CA ILE A 439 24.01 8.26 10.73
C ILE A 439 25.23 7.42 11.12
N GLY A 440 25.00 6.24 11.70
CA GLY A 440 26.02 5.31 12.15
C GLY A 440 26.91 4.88 10.98
N GLY A 441 28.21 5.15 11.12
CA GLY A 441 29.21 4.79 10.12
C GLY A 441 29.32 3.27 10.02
N ALA A 442 28.62 2.68 9.06
CA ALA A 442 29.05 1.41 8.53
C ALA A 442 30.42 1.65 7.90
N THR A 443 31.41 0.86 8.32
CA THR A 443 32.73 0.81 7.69
C THR A 443 32.49 0.60 6.20
N PRO A 444 32.96 1.51 5.31
CA PRO A 444 32.68 1.41 3.90
C PRO A 444 33.15 0.05 3.41
N THR A 445 32.20 -0.80 3.03
CA THR A 445 32.51 -1.99 2.26
C THR A 445 33.05 -1.49 0.94
N THR A 446 34.35 -1.61 0.73
CA THR A 446 34.98 -1.31 -0.54
C THR A 446 34.54 -2.40 -1.52
N ARG A 447 33.36 -2.21 -2.13
CA ARG A 447 32.94 -2.99 -3.29
C ARG A 447 34.04 -2.85 -4.35
N PRO A 448 34.64 -3.96 -4.83
CA PRO A 448 35.55 -3.89 -5.96
C PRO A 448 34.80 -3.29 -7.15
N PRO A 449 35.44 -2.45 -7.98
CA PRO A 449 34.78 -1.81 -9.12
C PRO A 449 34.08 -2.86 -9.98
N SER A 450 32.81 -2.62 -10.30
CA SER A 450 32.03 -3.49 -11.16
C SER A 450 32.68 -3.56 -12.54
N ILE A 451 32.97 -4.77 -12.99
CA ILE A 451 33.54 -5.01 -14.32
C ILE A 451 32.36 -5.09 -15.31
N PRO A 452 32.30 -4.22 -16.33
CA PRO A 452 31.23 -4.30 -17.33
C PRO A 452 31.29 -5.62 -18.10
N LEU A 453 30.12 -6.20 -18.39
CA LEU A 453 30.05 -7.40 -19.22
C LEU A 453 30.17 -7.01 -20.72
N GLU A 454 31.40 -6.92 -21.22
CA GLU A 454 31.69 -6.57 -22.63
C GLU A 454 31.69 -7.77 -23.58
N SER A 455 32.06 -8.95 -23.08
CA SER A 455 32.12 -10.21 -23.82
C SER A 455 31.57 -11.35 -22.99
N PRO A 456 31.11 -12.48 -23.59
CA PRO A 456 30.59 -13.60 -22.83
C PRO A 456 31.58 -14.15 -21.80
N VAL A 457 31.14 -14.33 -20.56
CA VAL A 457 31.97 -14.84 -19.45
C VAL A 457 31.51 -16.23 -19.05
N ARG A 458 32.47 -17.15 -18.90
CA ARG A 458 32.22 -18.54 -18.53
C ARG A 458 32.28 -18.73 -17.02
N ALA A 459 31.38 -19.55 -16.51
CA ALA A 459 31.27 -19.94 -15.11
C ALA A 459 30.78 -21.39 -15.02
N ARG A 460 30.55 -21.89 -13.81
CA ARG A 460 29.92 -23.19 -13.58
C ARG A 460 28.87 -23.10 -12.48
N VAL A 461 27.88 -23.98 -12.54
CA VAL A 461 26.95 -24.19 -11.43
C VAL A 461 27.70 -24.80 -10.25
N ASP A 462 27.71 -24.10 -9.13
CA ASP A 462 28.31 -24.53 -7.86
C ASP A 462 27.33 -25.39 -7.05
N SER A 463 26.09 -24.92 -6.94
CA SER A 463 25.02 -25.65 -6.25
C SER A 463 23.64 -25.30 -6.79
N LEU A 464 22.76 -26.30 -6.75
CA LEU A 464 21.33 -26.16 -7.06
C LEU A 464 20.50 -26.32 -5.80
N HIS A 465 19.44 -25.52 -5.70
CA HIS A 465 18.50 -25.57 -4.58
C HIS A 465 17.05 -25.53 -5.07
N VAL A 466 16.23 -26.40 -4.50
CA VAL A 466 14.79 -26.48 -4.75
C VAL A 466 14.05 -26.10 -3.46
N TYR A 467 12.95 -25.34 -3.57
CA TYR A 467 12.13 -24.94 -2.44
C TYR A 467 10.71 -25.50 -2.60
N PRO A 468 10.45 -26.78 -2.29
CA PRO A 468 9.16 -27.42 -2.56
C PRO A 468 7.97 -26.69 -1.93
N VAL A 469 8.16 -26.25 -0.69
CA VAL A 469 7.20 -25.46 0.07
C VAL A 469 7.70 -24.02 0.20
N LYS A 470 6.85 -23.06 -0.21
CA LYS A 470 7.13 -21.62 -0.08
C LYS A 470 7.51 -21.29 1.37
N SER A 471 8.58 -20.52 1.55
CA SER A 471 9.09 -20.06 2.86
C SER A 471 9.74 -21.15 3.72
N CYS A 472 9.70 -22.44 3.35
CA CYS A 472 10.42 -23.50 4.08
C CYS A 472 11.87 -23.66 3.65
N ARG A 473 12.66 -24.51 4.32
CA ARG A 473 14.07 -24.77 3.99
C ARG A 473 14.23 -25.21 2.52
N GLY A 474 15.37 -24.86 1.92
CA GLY A 474 15.74 -25.34 0.59
C GLY A 474 16.38 -26.73 0.64
N LEU A 475 16.10 -27.54 -0.37
CA LEU A 475 16.76 -28.81 -0.64
C LEU A 475 17.94 -28.56 -1.59
N ARG A 476 19.17 -28.81 -1.13
CA ARG A 476 20.35 -28.84 -2.00
C ARG A 476 20.32 -30.14 -2.82
N VAL A 477 20.50 -30.03 -4.14
CA VAL A 477 20.45 -31.17 -5.07
C VAL A 477 21.67 -31.17 -6.00
N ASP A 478 22.07 -32.36 -6.47
CA ASP A 478 23.20 -32.49 -7.39
C ASP A 478 22.81 -32.26 -8.84
N SER A 479 21.60 -32.67 -9.21
CA SER A 479 21.00 -32.40 -10.51
C SER A 479 19.49 -32.38 -10.38
N TRP A 480 18.81 -31.59 -11.21
CA TRP A 480 17.36 -31.48 -11.14
C TRP A 480 16.73 -31.10 -12.49
N SER A 481 15.50 -31.54 -12.72
CA SER A 481 14.81 -31.30 -13.98
C SER A 481 14.21 -29.89 -14.06
N LEU A 482 14.34 -29.27 -15.23
CA LEU A 482 13.67 -28.04 -15.61
C LEU A 482 12.23 -28.34 -16.03
N SER A 483 11.31 -27.45 -15.69
CA SER A 483 9.90 -27.50 -16.07
C SER A 483 9.43 -26.15 -16.62
N SER A 484 8.22 -26.12 -17.19
CA SER A 484 7.59 -24.87 -17.67
C SER A 484 7.40 -23.79 -16.60
N SER A 485 7.58 -24.13 -15.31
CA SER A 485 7.34 -23.24 -14.17
C SER A 485 8.53 -23.08 -13.23
N GLY A 486 9.73 -23.50 -13.66
CA GLY A 486 10.93 -23.49 -12.82
C GLY A 486 11.56 -24.87 -12.69
N LEU A 487 12.43 -25.04 -11.68
CA LEU A 487 12.87 -26.36 -11.26
C LEU A 487 11.64 -27.20 -10.87
N SER A 488 11.60 -28.48 -11.25
CA SER A 488 10.46 -29.34 -10.98
C SER A 488 10.10 -29.33 -9.49
N PHE A 489 8.83 -29.16 -9.15
CA PHE A 489 8.33 -29.04 -7.77
C PHE A 489 8.75 -27.79 -6.98
N ASP A 490 9.50 -26.84 -7.55
CA ASP A 490 9.84 -25.58 -6.86
C ASP A 490 8.59 -24.73 -6.59
N ARG A 491 8.37 -24.43 -5.30
CA ARG A 491 7.23 -23.65 -4.79
C ARG A 491 5.87 -24.17 -5.25
N HIS A 492 5.72 -25.48 -5.39
CA HIS A 492 4.42 -26.11 -5.69
C HIS A 492 3.49 -26.12 -4.47
N PHE A 493 4.03 -25.98 -3.26
CA PHE A 493 3.28 -25.98 -2.02
C PHE A 493 3.43 -24.64 -1.27
N SER A 494 2.43 -24.30 -0.46
CA SER A 494 2.50 -23.19 0.49
C SER A 494 1.72 -23.53 1.76
N ILE A 495 2.09 -22.93 2.88
CA ILE A 495 1.35 -23.07 4.15
C ILE A 495 0.50 -21.82 4.33
N VAL A 496 -0.78 -22.00 4.65
CA VAL A 496 -1.75 -20.93 4.87
C VAL A 496 -2.38 -21.06 6.25
N SER A 497 -2.80 -19.94 6.84
CA SER A 497 -3.67 -19.91 8.02
C SER A 497 -4.67 -18.75 7.86
N SER A 498 -5.95 -19.03 8.13
CA SER A 498 -7.07 -18.12 7.87
C SER A 498 -7.03 -17.54 6.45
N ASP A 499 -6.80 -18.41 5.46
CA ASP A 499 -6.68 -18.09 4.02
C ASP A 499 -5.50 -17.17 3.63
N VAL A 500 -4.62 -16.83 4.57
CA VAL A 500 -3.41 -16.03 4.31
C VAL A 500 -2.19 -16.94 4.21
N THR A 501 -1.43 -16.85 3.12
CA THR A 501 -0.15 -17.53 2.98
C THR A 501 0.86 -17.02 4.00
N LEU A 502 1.45 -17.96 4.75
CA LEU A 502 2.49 -17.66 5.72
C LEU A 502 3.83 -17.42 5.02
N THR A 503 4.57 -16.43 5.53
CA THR A 503 5.91 -16.06 5.03
C THR A 503 6.90 -16.02 6.19
N GLN A 504 8.19 -16.20 5.94
CA GLN A 504 9.19 -16.12 7.03
C GLN A 504 9.23 -14.74 7.70
N LYS A 505 8.73 -13.68 7.04
CA LYS A 505 8.60 -12.35 7.67
C LYS A 505 7.66 -12.38 8.87
N ARG A 506 6.52 -13.09 8.72
CA ARG A 506 5.48 -13.24 9.74
C ARG A 506 5.76 -14.40 10.69
N VAL A 507 6.23 -15.53 10.15
CA VAL A 507 6.49 -16.78 10.89
C VAL A 507 7.89 -17.30 10.50
N PRO A 508 8.97 -16.77 11.10
CA PRO A 508 10.34 -17.15 10.76
C PRO A 508 10.61 -18.65 10.89
N ARG A 509 9.95 -19.33 11.84
CA ARG A 509 10.01 -20.79 12.09
C ARG A 509 9.75 -21.64 10.84
N LEU A 510 9.10 -21.10 9.80
CA LEU A 510 8.97 -21.76 8.50
C LEU A 510 10.33 -22.24 7.95
N CYS A 511 11.43 -21.51 8.17
CA CYS A 511 12.76 -21.91 7.70
C CYS A 511 13.27 -23.22 8.31
N ARG A 512 12.74 -23.61 9.48
CA ARG A 512 13.11 -24.84 10.21
C ARG A 512 12.36 -26.08 9.73
N ILE A 513 11.29 -25.91 8.95
CA ILE A 513 10.63 -27.03 8.26
C ILE A 513 11.50 -27.42 7.07
N VAL A 514 11.94 -28.67 7.05
CA VAL A 514 12.83 -29.26 6.04
C VAL A 514 12.01 -30.14 5.09
N PRO A 515 11.77 -29.69 3.84
CA PRO A 515 11.09 -30.50 2.85
C PRO A 515 12.04 -31.49 2.17
N LYS A 516 11.60 -32.72 1.96
CA LYS A 516 12.26 -33.73 1.12
C LYS A 516 11.27 -34.28 0.10
N ILE A 517 11.69 -34.34 -1.16
CA ILE A 517 10.91 -34.94 -2.24
C ILE A 517 11.46 -36.34 -2.48
N ASP A 518 10.61 -37.35 -2.37
CA ASP A 518 10.89 -38.70 -2.84
C ASP A 518 10.07 -38.97 -4.10
N LEU A 519 10.77 -39.00 -5.24
CA LEU A 519 10.17 -39.26 -6.54
C LEU A 519 9.76 -40.73 -6.71
N ALA A 520 10.39 -41.67 -5.99
CA ALA A 520 10.08 -43.09 -6.10
C ALA A 520 8.74 -43.42 -5.41
N SER A 521 8.52 -42.86 -4.21
CA SER A 521 7.24 -42.99 -3.50
C SER A 521 6.21 -41.93 -3.89
N SER A 522 6.59 -40.93 -4.69
CA SER A 522 5.75 -39.78 -5.06
C SER A 522 5.24 -39.00 -3.84
N THR A 523 6.10 -38.79 -2.85
CA THR A 523 5.78 -38.11 -1.59
C THR A 523 6.66 -36.89 -1.31
N LEU A 524 6.07 -35.92 -0.63
CA LEU A 524 6.73 -34.81 0.04
C LEU A 524 6.75 -35.12 1.54
N LEU A 525 7.94 -35.30 2.11
CA LEU A 525 8.15 -35.44 3.54
C LEU A 525 8.51 -34.07 4.12
N LEU A 526 7.84 -33.67 5.20
CA LEU A 526 8.20 -32.50 6.00
C LEU A 526 8.72 -32.97 7.35
N CYS A 527 9.92 -32.54 7.70
CA CYS A 527 10.53 -32.79 9.01
C CYS A 527 10.85 -31.47 9.71
N SER A 528 10.90 -31.47 11.03
CA SER A 528 11.61 -30.44 11.78
C SER A 528 13.12 -30.74 11.78
N GLU A 529 13.92 -29.73 12.10
CA GLU A 529 15.38 -29.91 12.26
C GLU A 529 15.71 -30.83 13.44
N ASP A 530 14.93 -30.76 14.53
CA ASP A 530 15.11 -31.59 15.72
C ASP A 530 14.77 -33.08 15.43
N GLU A 531 13.81 -33.33 14.53
CA GLU A 531 13.45 -34.68 14.06
C GLU A 531 14.50 -35.30 13.13
N MET A 532 15.36 -34.48 12.51
CA MET A 532 16.42 -34.97 11.60
C MET A 532 17.62 -35.54 12.37
N GLU A 533 17.79 -35.15 13.64
CA GLU A 533 18.86 -35.64 14.53
C GLU A 533 18.40 -36.75 15.49
N GLY A 534 17.08 -37.06 15.56
CA GLY A 534 16.49 -38.10 16.42
C GLY A 534 15.63 -39.15 15.68
N GLU A 535 14.92 -40.01 16.42
CA GLU A 535 13.99 -41.03 15.87
C GLU A 535 12.61 -40.47 15.45
N GLY A 536 12.54 -39.17 15.14
CA GLY A 536 11.31 -38.49 14.77
C GLY A 536 10.84 -38.86 13.35
N HIS A 537 9.59 -39.31 13.23
CA HIS A 537 8.99 -39.61 11.93
C HIS A 537 8.28 -38.35 11.43
N GLY A 538 8.90 -37.61 10.51
CA GLY A 538 8.27 -36.44 9.86
C GLY A 538 6.96 -36.78 9.14
N ILE A 539 6.25 -35.78 8.64
CA ILE A 539 4.91 -35.97 8.07
C ILE A 539 4.92 -36.03 6.54
N GLN A 540 4.26 -37.05 5.98
CA GLN A 540 4.21 -37.30 4.53
C GLN A 540 2.95 -36.74 3.88
N ILE A 541 3.13 -36.20 2.67
CA ILE A 541 2.10 -35.56 1.86
C ILE A 541 2.27 -36.05 0.41
N PRO A 542 1.23 -36.58 -0.26
CA PRO A 542 1.34 -37.04 -1.64
C PRO A 542 1.69 -35.91 -2.64
N LEU A 543 2.63 -36.15 -3.56
CA LEU A 543 2.99 -35.19 -4.63
C LEU A 543 1.88 -35.04 -5.67
N ALA A 544 1.12 -36.11 -5.94
CA ALA A 544 -0.05 -36.13 -6.82
C ALA A 544 -1.33 -36.44 -6.03
N SER A 545 -2.50 -36.03 -6.54
CA SER A 545 -3.78 -36.48 -5.98
C SER A 545 -4.08 -37.88 -6.50
N SER A 546 -4.35 -38.84 -5.61
CA SER A 546 -5.05 -40.06 -6.01
C SER A 546 -6.43 -39.68 -6.55
N SER A 547 -6.85 -40.30 -7.64
CA SER A 547 -8.12 -40.05 -8.33
C SER A 547 -9.37 -40.40 -7.51
N GLU A 548 -9.23 -40.73 -6.21
CA GLU A 548 -10.30 -41.31 -5.39
C GLU A 548 -10.53 -40.62 -4.03
N GLY A 549 -9.89 -39.47 -3.75
CA GLY A 549 -10.04 -38.74 -2.48
C GLY A 549 -10.95 -37.52 -2.60
N ARG A 550 -11.95 -37.41 -1.69
CA ARG A 550 -12.97 -36.35 -1.55
C ARG A 550 -12.55 -34.96 -2.05
N ILE A 551 -13.47 -34.31 -2.76
CA ILE A 551 -13.43 -32.91 -3.20
C ILE A 551 -13.22 -32.00 -1.97
N GLY A 552 -11.98 -31.75 -1.60
CA GLY A 552 -11.62 -30.64 -0.73
C GLY A 552 -11.97 -29.34 -1.44
N SER A 553 -12.51 -28.35 -0.71
CA SER A 553 -12.98 -27.10 -1.30
C SER A 553 -11.87 -26.44 -2.11
N THR A 554 -12.04 -26.38 -3.43
CA THR A 554 -11.19 -25.59 -4.30
C THR A 554 -11.34 -24.13 -3.86
N ALA A 555 -10.25 -23.51 -3.40
CA ALA A 555 -10.24 -22.10 -3.05
C ALA A 555 -9.20 -21.39 -3.92
N SER A 556 -9.58 -20.25 -4.49
CA SER A 556 -8.63 -19.32 -5.09
C SER A 556 -7.84 -18.67 -3.96
N ASN A 557 -6.55 -18.96 -3.85
CA ASN A 557 -5.69 -18.25 -2.91
C ASN A 557 -4.98 -17.12 -3.66
N ILE A 558 -5.05 -15.91 -3.10
CA ILE A 558 -4.32 -14.76 -3.61
C ILE A 558 -2.91 -14.83 -3.04
N VAL A 559 -1.91 -15.12 -3.88
CA VAL A 559 -0.51 -14.99 -3.49
C VAL A 559 0.07 -13.76 -4.14
N CYS A 560 0.42 -12.80 -3.29
CA CYS A 560 1.06 -11.51 -3.59
C CYS A 560 0.26 -10.58 -4.53
N THR A 561 -0.18 -11.06 -5.69
CA THR A 561 -1.02 -10.36 -6.69
C THR A 561 -1.69 -11.31 -7.70
N SER A 562 -1.32 -12.60 -7.74
CA SER A 562 -1.84 -13.57 -8.70
C SER A 562 -2.82 -14.55 -8.06
N ASN A 563 -3.96 -14.76 -8.69
CA ASN A 563 -4.90 -15.83 -8.34
C ASN A 563 -4.28 -17.18 -8.72
N ILE A 564 -3.72 -17.88 -7.73
CA ILE A 564 -3.21 -19.24 -7.93
C ILE A 564 -4.29 -20.20 -7.43
N GLN A 565 -4.80 -21.04 -8.35
CA GLN A 565 -5.68 -22.13 -7.97
C GLN A 565 -4.88 -23.16 -7.18
N SER A 566 -5.35 -23.46 -5.97
CA SER A 566 -4.69 -24.40 -5.09
C SER A 566 -5.69 -25.23 -4.28
N ARG A 567 -5.26 -26.41 -3.85
CA ARG A 567 -6.06 -27.34 -3.07
C ARG A 567 -5.41 -27.61 -1.73
N ASP A 568 -6.23 -27.77 -0.70
CA ASP A 568 -5.80 -28.37 0.56
C ASP A 568 -5.42 -29.83 0.34
N VAL A 569 -4.17 -30.17 0.67
CA VAL A 569 -3.61 -31.52 0.55
C VAL A 569 -3.17 -32.07 1.91
N GLY A 570 -3.45 -31.35 3.00
CA GLY A 570 -3.14 -31.77 4.36
C GLY A 570 -4.27 -32.62 4.96
N SER A 571 -3.92 -33.72 5.63
CA SER A 571 -4.82 -34.36 6.58
C SER A 571 -4.96 -33.51 7.86
N PRO A 572 -5.91 -33.82 8.75
CA PRO A 572 -5.96 -33.21 10.08
C PRO A 572 -4.65 -33.39 10.86
N SER A 573 -3.94 -34.51 10.70
CA SER A 573 -2.63 -34.73 11.32
C SER A 573 -1.54 -33.83 10.73
N VAL A 574 -1.54 -33.60 9.41
CA VAL A 574 -0.64 -32.63 8.75
C VAL A 574 -0.89 -31.23 9.30
N SER A 575 -2.16 -30.84 9.43
CA SER A 575 -2.53 -29.50 9.92
C SER A 575 -2.15 -29.31 11.39
N ALA A 576 -2.35 -30.32 12.22
CA ALA A 576 -1.94 -30.31 13.63
C ALA A 576 -0.42 -30.20 13.77
N TRP A 577 0.34 -31.05 13.04
CA TRP A 577 1.80 -31.02 13.04
C TRP A 577 2.34 -29.67 12.58
N LEU A 578 1.81 -29.10 11.48
CA LEU A 578 2.23 -27.79 11.00
C LEU A 578 1.94 -26.68 12.03
N SER A 579 0.76 -26.72 12.66
CA SER A 579 0.37 -25.71 13.65
C SER A 579 1.27 -25.75 14.89
N GLU A 580 1.66 -26.95 15.32
CA GLU A 580 2.60 -27.18 16.42
C GLU A 580 4.02 -26.71 16.06
N GLN A 581 4.56 -27.15 14.92
CA GLN A 581 5.92 -26.80 14.51
C GLN A 581 6.12 -25.30 14.30
N LEU A 582 5.07 -24.61 13.84
CA LEU A 582 5.09 -23.18 13.57
C LEU A 582 4.65 -22.32 14.75
N ASP A 583 4.09 -22.92 15.81
CA ASP A 583 3.40 -22.20 16.88
C ASP A 583 2.40 -21.18 16.32
N PHE A 584 1.60 -21.64 15.35
CA PHE A 584 0.65 -20.81 14.62
C PHE A 584 -0.64 -21.59 14.35
N PRO A 585 -1.82 -21.05 14.72
CA PRO A 585 -3.06 -21.82 14.67
C PRO A 585 -3.53 -22.09 13.24
N SER A 586 -4.27 -23.18 13.07
CA SER A 586 -5.01 -23.50 11.84
C SER A 586 -4.14 -23.50 10.57
N CYS A 587 -2.91 -23.99 10.68
CA CYS A 587 -2.02 -24.11 9.54
C CYS A 587 -2.47 -25.24 8.61
N VAL A 588 -2.57 -24.94 7.33
CA VAL A 588 -2.98 -25.86 6.27
C VAL A 588 -1.97 -25.80 5.13
N ILE A 589 -1.60 -26.94 4.56
CA ILE A 589 -0.74 -26.99 3.38
C ILE A 589 -1.57 -27.05 2.10
N ARG A 590 -1.25 -26.15 1.16
CA ARG A 590 -1.92 -26.01 -0.13
C ARG A 590 -0.96 -26.36 -1.25
N ARG A 591 -1.45 -27.08 -2.27
CA ARG A 591 -0.71 -27.39 -3.50
C ARG A 591 -1.34 -26.72 -4.71
N VAL A 592 -0.53 -26.19 -5.64
CA VAL A 592 -1.00 -25.64 -6.91
C VAL A 592 -1.70 -26.71 -7.78
N GLU A 593 -2.74 -26.33 -8.52
CA GLU A 593 -3.37 -27.20 -9.52
C GLU A 593 -2.87 -26.90 -10.94
N GLY A 594 -2.56 -27.95 -11.71
CA GLY A 594 -2.20 -27.81 -13.12
C GLY A 594 -3.43 -27.58 -13.99
N GLY A 595 -3.65 -26.33 -14.43
CA GLY A 595 -4.71 -26.01 -15.39
C GLY A 595 -4.41 -26.53 -16.82
N LYS A 596 -5.47 -26.89 -17.57
CA LYS A 596 -5.39 -27.13 -19.02
C LYS A 596 -4.73 -25.94 -19.73
N ALA A 597 -3.91 -26.23 -20.73
CA ALA A 597 -2.91 -25.34 -21.33
C ALA A 597 -3.42 -24.10 -22.11
N THR A 598 -4.60 -23.55 -21.83
CA THR A 598 -5.25 -22.56 -22.73
C THR A 598 -5.52 -21.17 -22.15
N SER A 599 -5.13 -20.86 -20.92
CA SER A 599 -5.08 -19.46 -20.45
C SER A 599 -4.20 -19.35 -19.20
N SER A 600 -3.02 -18.74 -19.34
CA SER A 600 -1.92 -18.68 -18.37
C SER A 600 -2.29 -18.27 -16.93
N PRO A 601 -2.37 -19.20 -15.95
CA PRO A 601 -2.20 -18.89 -14.54
C PRO A 601 -0.77 -19.27 -14.12
N SER A 602 -0.21 -18.58 -13.14
CA SER A 602 1.07 -19.02 -12.53
C SER A 602 0.93 -20.46 -12.01
N ARG A 603 1.86 -21.33 -12.39
CA ARG A 603 1.89 -22.76 -12.02
C ARG A 603 2.71 -23.03 -10.74
N SER A 604 3.19 -21.99 -10.07
CA SER A 604 3.93 -22.10 -8.80
C SER A 604 3.68 -20.89 -7.91
N PHE A 605 3.90 -21.03 -6.60
CA PHE A 605 3.85 -19.93 -5.64
C PHE A 605 5.11 -19.04 -5.65
N SER A 606 5.78 -18.93 -6.80
CA SER A 606 6.88 -17.98 -7.02
C SER A 606 6.36 -16.53 -6.99
N ASN A 607 7.20 -15.59 -6.56
CA ASN A 607 6.80 -14.18 -6.46
C ASN A 607 6.93 -13.48 -7.82
N ASP A 608 8.17 -13.36 -8.31
CA ASP A 608 8.48 -12.57 -9.52
C ASP A 608 8.97 -13.44 -10.69
N SER A 609 9.80 -14.45 -10.41
CA SER A 609 10.42 -15.30 -11.44
C SER A 609 10.65 -16.74 -10.93
N PRO A 610 10.58 -17.75 -11.81
CA PRO A 610 10.77 -19.15 -11.43
C PRO A 610 12.19 -19.49 -10.95
N TYR A 611 13.21 -18.77 -11.41
CA TYR A 611 14.60 -19.01 -11.05
C TYR A 611 15.26 -17.74 -10.50
N LEU A 612 16.06 -17.92 -9.47
CA LEU A 612 16.97 -16.92 -8.94
C LEU A 612 18.41 -17.43 -9.03
N LEU A 613 19.26 -16.69 -9.74
CA LEU A 613 20.70 -16.96 -9.83
C LEU A 613 21.48 -16.00 -8.92
N VAL A 614 22.44 -16.54 -8.18
CA VAL A 614 23.37 -15.80 -7.32
C VAL A 614 24.81 -16.19 -7.65
N SER A 615 25.70 -15.20 -7.69
CA SER A 615 27.14 -15.42 -7.83
C SER A 615 27.78 -15.65 -6.46
N TYR A 616 28.57 -16.73 -6.35
CA TYR A 616 29.34 -17.05 -5.15
C TYR A 616 30.37 -15.96 -4.82
N SER A 617 31.05 -15.42 -5.84
CA SER A 617 32.08 -14.39 -5.64
C SER A 617 31.48 -13.06 -5.17
N SER A 618 30.31 -12.67 -5.68
CA SER A 618 29.55 -11.51 -5.19
C SER A 618 29.11 -11.70 -3.74
N ALA A 619 28.62 -12.90 -3.40
CA ALA A 619 28.24 -13.24 -2.03
C ALA A 619 29.42 -13.18 -1.07
N ALA A 620 30.59 -13.70 -1.49
CA ALA A 620 31.80 -13.71 -0.67
C ALA A 620 32.28 -12.30 -0.31
N VAL A 621 32.24 -11.36 -1.25
CA VAL A 621 32.60 -9.96 -0.99
C VAL A 621 31.77 -9.37 0.14
N ILE A 622 30.44 -9.57 0.11
CA ILE A 622 29.56 -8.98 1.11
C ILE A 622 29.62 -9.75 2.43
N SER A 623 29.61 -11.08 2.39
CA SER A 623 29.61 -11.89 3.62
C SER A 623 30.89 -11.70 4.43
N SER A 624 32.05 -11.54 3.77
CA SER A 624 33.32 -11.24 4.45
C SER A 624 33.28 -9.93 5.24
N SER A 625 32.49 -8.94 4.80
CA SER A 625 32.40 -7.65 5.50
C SER A 625 31.68 -7.71 6.85
N ILE A 626 30.89 -8.76 7.07
CA ILE A 626 30.13 -9.00 8.30
C ILE A 626 30.60 -10.26 9.03
N GLY A 627 31.72 -10.86 8.62
CA GLY A 627 32.25 -12.09 9.22
C GLY A 627 31.34 -13.32 9.05
N MET A 628 30.41 -13.28 8.09
CA MET A 628 29.47 -14.37 7.83
C MET A 628 30.03 -15.36 6.81
N LYS A 629 29.80 -16.66 7.02
CA LYS A 629 30.19 -17.70 6.06
C LYS A 629 29.43 -17.48 4.75
N VAL A 630 30.13 -17.62 3.61
CA VAL A 630 29.54 -17.38 2.28
C VAL A 630 28.28 -18.23 2.06
N ASP A 631 28.33 -19.52 2.40
CA ASP A 631 27.18 -20.41 2.25
C ASP A 631 25.99 -20.03 3.13
N GLU A 632 26.24 -19.49 4.32
CA GLU A 632 25.18 -18.98 5.19
C GLU A 632 24.51 -17.75 4.57
N TYR A 633 25.34 -16.81 4.09
CA TYR A 633 24.87 -15.61 3.40
C TYR A 633 24.05 -15.97 2.17
N ILE A 634 24.54 -16.87 1.32
CA ILE A 634 23.84 -17.36 0.11
C ILE A 634 22.47 -17.95 0.47
N ARG A 635 22.37 -18.79 1.51
CA ARG A 635 21.11 -19.42 1.92
C ARG A 635 20.02 -18.40 2.25
N ARG A 636 20.38 -17.24 2.83
CA ARG A 636 19.43 -16.17 3.17
C ARG A 636 18.72 -15.58 1.93
N PHE A 637 19.35 -15.65 0.75
CA PHE A 637 18.75 -15.18 -0.51
C PHE A 637 17.82 -16.18 -1.17
N ARG A 638 17.85 -17.43 -0.71
CA ARG A 638 17.09 -18.56 -1.25
C ARG A 638 17.21 -18.72 -2.79
N PRO A 639 18.44 -18.77 -3.36
CA PRO A 639 18.64 -18.90 -4.79
C PRO A 639 18.29 -20.30 -5.28
N ASN A 640 17.88 -20.42 -6.55
CA ASN A 640 17.75 -21.74 -7.18
C ASN A 640 19.09 -22.22 -7.75
N ILE A 641 19.91 -21.29 -8.24
CA ILE A 641 21.17 -21.57 -8.93
C ILE A 641 22.27 -20.71 -8.30
N VAL A 642 23.32 -21.34 -7.80
CA VAL A 642 24.54 -20.65 -7.36
C VAL A 642 25.62 -20.91 -8.40
N VAL A 643 26.32 -19.87 -8.85
CA VAL A 643 27.40 -20.00 -9.84
C VAL A 643 28.74 -19.56 -9.26
N SER A 644 29.80 -20.23 -9.67
CA SER A 644 31.19 -19.92 -9.32
C SER A 644 32.05 -19.68 -10.57
N GLY A 645 33.14 -18.94 -10.41
CA GLY A 645 34.05 -18.57 -11.51
C GLY A 645 33.76 -17.22 -12.16
N LEU A 646 32.77 -16.46 -11.69
CA LEU A 646 32.50 -15.10 -12.14
C LEU A 646 33.31 -14.07 -11.35
N PRO A 647 33.74 -12.95 -11.98
CA PRO A 647 34.09 -11.74 -11.25
C PRO A 647 32.92 -11.25 -10.39
N PRO A 648 33.17 -10.70 -9.17
CA PRO A 648 32.10 -10.18 -8.33
C PRO A 648 31.23 -9.14 -9.05
N PHE A 649 29.92 -9.31 -8.93
CA PHE A 649 28.85 -8.45 -9.43
C PHE A 649 28.70 -8.37 -10.95
N ILE A 650 29.44 -9.16 -11.73
CA ILE A 650 29.31 -9.14 -13.20
C ILE A 650 27.92 -9.59 -13.68
N GLU A 651 27.22 -10.38 -12.85
CA GLU A 651 25.86 -10.84 -13.12
C GLU A 651 24.84 -9.71 -13.24
N ASP A 652 25.12 -8.54 -12.65
CA ASP A 652 24.25 -7.37 -12.72
C ASP A 652 24.08 -6.83 -14.14
N ASP A 653 25.04 -7.12 -15.02
CA ASP A 653 25.11 -6.62 -16.39
C ASP A 653 24.65 -7.65 -17.42
N ALA A 654 24.32 -8.87 -16.98
CA ALA A 654 23.85 -9.94 -17.85
C ALA A 654 22.41 -9.70 -18.32
N GLU A 655 22.17 -9.96 -19.60
CA GLU A 655 20.82 -9.95 -20.19
C GLU A 655 20.39 -11.38 -20.57
N GLU A 656 21.36 -12.27 -20.79
CA GLU A 656 21.15 -13.67 -21.13
C GLU A 656 22.12 -14.57 -20.35
N VAL A 657 21.63 -15.75 -19.97
CA VAL A 657 22.40 -16.82 -19.31
C VAL A 657 22.15 -18.12 -20.05
N ASP A 658 23.21 -18.77 -20.52
CA ASP A 658 23.18 -20.14 -21.06
C ASP A 658 23.69 -21.11 -19.99
N ILE A 659 22.95 -22.18 -19.73
CA ILE A 659 23.37 -23.28 -18.85
C ILE A 659 23.27 -24.59 -19.63
N ASP A 660 24.40 -25.20 -19.98
CA ASP A 660 24.49 -26.42 -20.80
C ASP A 660 23.64 -26.39 -22.09
N GLY A 661 23.52 -25.23 -22.74
CA GLY A 661 22.72 -25.01 -23.96
C GLY A 661 21.26 -24.63 -23.71
N TYR A 662 20.81 -24.56 -22.46
CA TYR A 662 19.50 -24.04 -22.10
C TYR A 662 19.56 -22.53 -21.90
N LEU A 663 18.83 -21.77 -22.73
CA LEU A 663 18.88 -20.32 -22.76
C LEU A 663 17.86 -19.68 -21.82
N PHE A 664 18.36 -18.82 -20.93
CA PHE A 664 17.59 -18.02 -19.99
C PHE A 664 17.74 -16.53 -20.30
N GLU A 665 16.63 -15.82 -20.26
CA GLU A 665 16.57 -14.36 -20.25
C GLU A 665 16.69 -13.86 -18.81
N VAL A 666 17.48 -12.82 -18.60
CA VAL A 666 17.52 -12.08 -17.33
C VAL A 666 16.34 -11.13 -17.28
N VAL A 667 15.38 -11.41 -16.39
CA VAL A 667 14.15 -10.63 -16.28
C VAL A 667 14.41 -9.29 -15.60
N ASN A 668 15.09 -9.32 -14.44
CA ASN A 668 15.38 -8.15 -13.61
C ASN A 668 16.42 -8.52 -12.53
N LYS A 669 17.06 -7.50 -11.94
CA LYS A 669 17.80 -7.64 -10.68
C LYS A 669 16.84 -7.95 -9.54
N CYS A 670 17.22 -8.83 -8.63
CA CYS A 670 16.36 -9.22 -7.51
C CYS A 670 16.45 -8.23 -6.36
N VAL A 671 15.37 -7.47 -6.13
CA VAL A 671 15.23 -6.53 -5.03
C VAL A 671 15.08 -7.29 -3.71
N ARG A 672 15.93 -6.96 -2.72
CA ARG A 672 15.96 -7.65 -1.42
C ARG A 672 15.30 -6.83 -0.31
N CYS A 673 14.69 -7.53 0.63
CA CYS A 673 13.96 -6.98 1.79
C CYS A 673 14.36 -7.74 3.06
N GLU A 674 13.70 -7.46 4.19
CA GLU A 674 13.95 -8.11 5.49
C GLU A 674 13.94 -9.66 5.47
N MET A 675 13.42 -10.29 4.41
CA MET A 675 13.48 -11.74 4.22
C MET A 675 14.91 -12.30 4.33
N ILE A 676 15.92 -11.55 3.88
CA ILE A 676 17.33 -12.01 3.95
C ILE A 676 17.93 -11.85 5.35
N CYS A 677 17.21 -11.22 6.28
CA CYS A 677 17.63 -11.08 7.66
C CYS A 677 17.33 -12.34 8.48
N ILE A 678 16.55 -13.28 7.95
CA ILE A 678 16.23 -14.53 8.64
C ILE A 678 17.41 -15.49 8.51
N ASP A 679 18.04 -15.84 9.63
CA ASP A 679 18.95 -16.98 9.69
C ASP A 679 18.17 -18.24 9.29
N GLN A 680 18.56 -18.86 8.17
CA GLN A 680 17.79 -19.98 7.64
C GLN A 680 17.87 -21.22 8.53
N SER A 681 18.87 -21.33 9.41
CA SER A 681 19.02 -22.40 10.39
C SER A 681 18.15 -22.15 11.61
N THR A 682 18.30 -21.03 12.29
CA THR A 682 17.63 -20.82 13.58
C THR A 682 16.24 -20.17 13.46
N GLY A 683 16.02 -19.40 12.38
CA GLY A 683 14.86 -18.52 12.24
C GLY A 683 15.02 -17.17 12.95
N ASP A 684 16.18 -16.90 13.56
CA ASP A 684 16.46 -15.62 14.21
C ASP A 684 16.59 -14.50 13.18
N LYS A 685 16.19 -13.29 13.59
CA LYS A 685 16.33 -12.09 12.79
C LYS A 685 17.68 -11.43 13.06
N ASP A 686 18.50 -11.34 12.02
CA ASP A 686 19.78 -10.62 12.00
C ASP A 686 19.81 -9.62 10.81
N PRO A 687 19.80 -8.30 11.06
CA PRO A 687 19.78 -7.29 10.01
C PRO A 687 21.13 -7.12 9.28
N SER A 688 22.22 -7.70 9.78
CA SER A 688 23.58 -7.50 9.27
C SER A 688 23.70 -7.74 7.76
N ALA A 689 23.02 -8.77 7.25
CA ALA A 689 23.05 -9.17 5.85
C ALA A 689 22.45 -8.12 4.91
N LEU A 690 21.33 -7.50 5.32
CA LEU A 690 20.65 -6.47 4.52
C LEU A 690 21.36 -5.13 4.61
N LEU A 691 21.91 -4.79 5.78
CA LEU A 691 22.73 -3.59 5.97
C LEU A 691 24.01 -3.66 5.13
N ALA A 692 24.76 -4.76 5.20
CA ALA A 692 25.96 -4.94 4.39
C ALA A 692 25.69 -4.92 2.89
N LEU A 693 24.58 -5.53 2.45
CA LEU A 693 24.17 -5.46 1.05
C LEU A 693 23.91 -4.03 0.62
N ARG A 694 23.15 -3.27 1.43
CA ARG A 694 22.85 -1.86 1.16
C ARG A 694 24.12 -1.02 1.01
N GLU A 695 25.06 -1.16 1.94
CA GLU A 695 26.33 -0.42 1.90
C GLU A 695 27.14 -0.77 0.65
N SER A 696 27.17 -2.05 0.26
CA SER A 696 27.88 -2.48 -0.94
C SER A 696 27.31 -1.89 -2.24
N ARG A 697 26.03 -1.51 -2.26
CA ARG A 697 25.31 -1.04 -3.46
C ARG A 697 25.39 0.47 -3.70
N LYS A 698 25.88 1.28 -2.76
CA LYS A 698 26.12 2.74 -2.93
C LYS A 698 24.98 3.52 -3.62
N GLY A 699 23.72 3.16 -3.38
CA GLY A 699 22.56 3.85 -3.96
C GLY A 699 22.01 3.26 -5.27
N GLU A 700 22.58 2.17 -5.80
CA GLU A 700 22.05 1.41 -6.96
C GLU A 700 20.85 0.49 -6.59
N GLY A 701 20.15 0.81 -5.49
CA GLY A 701 19.09 -0.01 -4.91
C GLY A 701 19.60 -1.26 -4.16
N ILE A 702 18.81 -1.72 -3.18
CA ILE A 702 19.14 -2.93 -2.40
C ILE A 702 18.76 -4.17 -3.21
N THR A 703 19.60 -4.55 -4.17
CA THR A 703 19.43 -5.70 -5.06
C THR A 703 20.55 -6.71 -4.89
N PHE A 704 20.30 -8.01 -5.11
CA PHE A 704 21.35 -9.03 -5.14
C PHE A 704 20.90 -10.25 -5.93
N GLY A 705 21.70 -10.70 -6.90
CA GLY A 705 21.33 -11.77 -7.82
C GLY A 705 20.32 -11.35 -8.89
N ILE A 706 20.11 -12.23 -9.85
CA ILE A 706 19.30 -11.97 -11.05
C ILE A 706 18.17 -12.99 -11.20
N TYR A 707 17.01 -12.51 -11.60
CA TYR A 707 15.87 -13.36 -11.93
C TYR A 707 16.00 -13.88 -13.36
N LEU A 708 15.82 -15.18 -13.53
CA LEU A 708 15.92 -15.83 -14.84
C LEU A 708 14.56 -16.39 -15.28
N ARG A 709 14.30 -16.30 -16.59
CA ARG A 709 13.18 -16.96 -17.26
C ARG A 709 13.69 -17.71 -18.48
N GLU A 710 13.32 -18.98 -18.59
CA GLU A 710 13.72 -19.81 -19.72
C GLU A 710 12.97 -19.38 -21.00
N ARG A 711 13.68 -19.24 -22.13
CA ARG A 711 13.08 -18.79 -23.41
C ARG A 711 12.33 -19.91 -24.15
N ASP A 712 12.88 -21.12 -24.16
CA ASP A 712 12.37 -22.25 -24.97
C ASP A 712 11.84 -23.41 -24.11
N ALA A 713 10.93 -23.12 -23.18
CA ALA A 713 10.33 -24.11 -22.27
C ALA A 713 9.42 -25.18 -22.94
N ARG A 714 9.49 -25.36 -24.27
CA ARG A 714 8.50 -26.08 -25.10
C ARG A 714 8.92 -27.48 -25.57
N SER A 715 10.04 -28.03 -25.11
CA SER A 715 10.46 -29.38 -25.52
C SER A 715 9.87 -30.49 -24.65
N GLU A 716 9.40 -31.58 -25.26
CA GLU A 716 8.94 -32.82 -24.61
C GLU A 716 10.09 -33.66 -24.00
N THR A 717 11.34 -33.23 -24.16
CA THR A 717 12.51 -33.90 -23.57
C THR A 717 12.70 -33.52 -22.11
N ILE A 718 13.06 -34.49 -21.26
CA ILE A 718 13.48 -34.22 -19.88
C ILE A 718 14.78 -33.41 -19.94
N ARG A 719 14.72 -32.15 -19.49
CA ARG A 719 15.87 -31.23 -19.43
C ARG A 719 16.36 -31.17 -18.00
N THR A 720 17.66 -31.36 -17.78
CA THR A 720 18.25 -31.42 -16.44
C THR A 720 19.48 -30.53 -16.43
N ILE A 721 19.65 -29.77 -15.34
CA ILE A 721 20.90 -29.06 -15.02
C ILE A 721 21.49 -29.67 -13.74
N GLY A 722 22.80 -29.57 -13.56
CA GLY A 722 23.50 -30.15 -12.42
C GLY A 722 24.66 -29.32 -11.92
N ASN A 723 25.22 -29.73 -10.79
CA ASN A 723 26.47 -29.19 -10.29
C ASN A 723 27.57 -29.43 -11.33
N GLY A 724 28.34 -28.39 -11.63
CA GLY A 724 29.38 -28.41 -12.66
C GLY A 724 28.90 -28.07 -14.07
N SER A 725 27.58 -27.91 -14.32
CA SER A 725 27.04 -27.43 -15.59
C SER A 725 27.75 -26.15 -16.04
N SER A 726 28.07 -26.06 -17.33
CA SER A 726 28.74 -24.90 -17.93
C SER A 726 27.77 -23.73 -18.01
N VAL A 727 28.18 -22.56 -17.52
CA VAL A 727 27.38 -21.34 -17.53
C VAL A 727 28.06 -20.27 -18.39
N ILE A 728 27.30 -19.57 -19.23
CA ILE A 728 27.78 -18.43 -20.01
C ILE A 728 26.86 -17.23 -19.77
N LEU A 729 27.40 -16.13 -19.25
CA LEU A 729 26.69 -14.85 -19.12
C LEU A 729 27.01 -13.97 -20.33
N SER A 730 26.00 -13.34 -20.92
CA SER A 730 26.20 -12.40 -22.04
C SER A 730 25.21 -11.24 -22.02
N ARG A 731 25.55 -10.17 -22.76
CA ARG A 731 24.62 -9.11 -23.16
C ARG A 731 24.03 -9.43 -24.53
N ASN A 732 22.77 -9.10 -24.75
CA ASN A 732 22.09 -9.40 -26.00
C ASN A 732 22.80 -8.68 -27.16
N SER A 733 23.22 -9.44 -28.17
CA SER A 733 23.98 -8.92 -29.32
C SER A 733 23.14 -8.06 -30.26
N ARG A 734 21.86 -7.80 -29.95
CA ARG A 734 20.91 -7.08 -30.81
C ARG A 734 20.69 -5.59 -30.49
N CYS A 735 21.35 -5.02 -29.48
CA CYS A 735 21.25 -3.58 -29.19
C CYS A 735 22.63 -2.87 -29.17
N ARG A 736 23.29 -2.81 -30.33
CA ARG A 736 24.29 -1.77 -30.65
C ARG A 736 24.11 -1.32 -32.10
N LEU A 737 22.89 -0.92 -32.45
CA LEU A 737 22.57 -0.15 -33.67
C LEU A 737 21.34 0.71 -33.39
N THR A 738 21.49 1.75 -32.56
CA THR A 738 20.71 2.99 -32.61
C THR A 738 21.56 4.11 -32.04
#